data_AF-A0A960N2G6-F1
#
_entry.id   AF-A0A960N2G6-F1
#
_cell.length_a   1.000
_cell.length_b   1.000
_cell.length_c   1.000
_cell.angle_alpha   90.00
_cell.angle_beta   90.00
_cell.angle_gamma   90.00
#
_symmetry.space_group_name_H-M   'P 1'
#
loop_
_entity.id
_entity.type
_entity.pdbx_description
1 polymer ?
#
loop_
_entity_poly.entity_id
_entity_poly.type
_entity_poly.pdbx_seq_one_letter_code
_entity_poly.pdbx_strand_id
1 'polypeptide(L)'
;MMRIGFLGAGIWLGSLAWLAAGDWPAYRADAARSGYSDEAIPNQLALRWVYRSALAPRPAWPNSDRIDFDQVFQPIIVGDLVLFGSSVDDQVVAIEAATGKVRWRVVTNGPIRFAPVAWEDRVFVAGDDGWLRALALQDGAELWKVRGGPDDRMVLGNERMISKWPARGGPVVVDGIVYFAAGIWPSDGVYLHAIEAKTGAAVWSNGDTGRLFMAQPHGGAEAESGVSAQGYLVAAGDQLIVPTGRAVPAFFDRKSGALQFYQLQQNQQRGGTRAMAADRFLFNAGCLFERETGNLSSQVGLGPSVAVGNGVVQADGRSLKASKWEDAQIIDRKGQSQSVRRLVEDRLVTMEREILDFIVAKGDAICGEDGRVCAVDYAGQRTVWWSHEVEGKALGLAAGNGRVVVSTDQGCVYGFDGVRGAPAVEIAGASKPGVPEVSEVARQAAEEILAKSSITEGYCVDLGAGDGDLAIALAARSKLQIYAVEADAGRVKSLRDRLIECGWYGDRIVVLQADPAKVPFPKQFANLVVSSAAMTGKVSDSIDTEAERLQRPWGGIRCFGKAGAMAAVKKEGLPGAGSWTHQNSNAANTLCSDDSVVKGPLSMFWFRDVDFEIPNRHGQGPAPLVDEGCMVVGGVDGIACLDAFNARTLWIHEEKGNLRDYDGIHHDVGVGETGSNFCLGGGSVFLRNAGRCVQLDLHTGEVVREYRVPMPTGSKEPGPAAN
;
A
#
# COMPACT_ATOMS: atom_id res chain seq x y z
N MET A 1 -54.80 18.52 44.94
CA MET A 1 -54.18 19.35 43.90
C MET A 1 -52.76 18.86 43.69
N MET A 2 -52.51 18.31 42.50
CA MET A 2 -51.33 17.56 42.10
C MET A 2 -50.15 18.53 41.85
N ARG A 3 -48.99 18.30 42.48
CA ARG A 3 -47.72 18.95 42.13
C ARG A 3 -46.98 18.04 41.15
N ILE A 4 -46.82 18.51 39.92
CA ILE A 4 -45.99 17.88 38.88
C ILE A 4 -44.57 18.45 39.04
N GLY A 5 -43.60 17.56 39.31
CA GLY A 5 -42.18 17.88 39.24
C GLY A 5 -41.67 17.65 37.81
N PHE A 6 -41.07 18.68 37.21
CA PHE A 6 -40.33 18.56 35.97
C PHE A 6 -38.90 18.08 36.27
N LEU A 7 -38.53 16.93 35.71
CA LEU A 7 -37.14 16.51 35.52
C LEU A 7 -36.52 17.39 34.42
N GLY A 8 -35.46 18.12 34.74
CA GLY A 8 -34.62 18.80 33.76
C GLY A 8 -33.72 17.80 33.05
N ALA A 9 -33.96 17.58 31.76
CA ALA A 9 -33.01 16.95 30.87
C ALA A 9 -31.88 17.95 30.57
N GLY A 10 -30.67 17.65 31.01
CA GLY A 10 -29.47 18.39 30.62
C GLY A 10 -29.16 18.12 29.15
N ILE A 11 -29.38 19.13 28.31
CA ILE A 11 -28.92 19.13 26.93
C ILE A 11 -27.41 19.37 26.97
N TRP A 12 -26.62 18.33 26.68
CA TRP A 12 -25.22 18.47 26.32
C TRP A 12 -25.14 19.13 24.95
N LEU A 13 -24.94 20.45 24.93
CA LEU A 13 -24.54 21.19 23.72
C LEU A 13 -23.08 20.81 23.43
N GLY A 14 -22.87 19.74 22.65
CA GLY A 14 -21.58 19.46 22.03
C GLY A 14 -21.25 20.62 21.09
N SER A 15 -20.16 21.32 21.36
CA SER A 15 -19.61 22.32 20.44
C SER A 15 -19.22 21.61 19.15
N LEU A 16 -19.93 21.89 18.06
CA LEU A 16 -19.50 21.52 16.71
C LEU A 16 -18.15 22.19 16.46
N ALA A 17 -17.09 21.39 16.37
CA ALA A 17 -15.75 21.87 16.05
C ALA A 17 -15.70 22.19 14.55
N TRP A 18 -15.50 23.45 14.22
CA TRP A 18 -15.22 23.92 12.86
C TRP A 18 -13.70 23.98 12.65
N LEU A 19 -13.22 23.75 11.42
CA LEU A 19 -11.80 23.90 11.10
C LEU A 19 -11.32 25.31 11.45
N ALA A 20 -10.22 25.38 12.22
CA ALA A 20 -9.61 26.62 12.66
C ALA A 20 -8.44 27.02 11.76
N ALA A 21 -8.10 28.31 11.76
CA ALA A 21 -7.03 28.88 10.94
C ALA A 21 -5.61 28.33 11.24
N GLY A 22 -5.44 27.50 12.27
CA GLY A 22 -4.19 26.82 12.63
C GLY A 22 -4.18 25.31 12.35
N ASP A 23 -5.26 24.75 11.80
CA ASP A 23 -5.32 23.31 11.53
C ASP A 23 -4.36 22.90 10.40
N TRP A 24 -3.93 21.64 10.45
CA TRP A 24 -3.27 20.93 9.37
C TRP A 24 -4.21 19.82 8.87
N PRO A 25 -5.29 20.14 8.15
CA PRO A 25 -6.44 19.25 7.95
C PRO A 25 -6.23 18.11 6.94
N ALA A 26 -5.13 18.13 6.18
CA ALA A 26 -4.87 17.17 5.12
C ALA A 26 -3.37 16.86 4.98
N TYR A 27 -3.02 15.81 4.24
CA TYR A 27 -1.63 15.57 3.84
C TYR A 27 -1.05 16.83 3.18
N ARG A 28 0.11 17.27 3.69
CA ARG A 28 0.78 18.53 3.31
C ARG A 28 -0.13 19.76 3.42
N ALA A 29 -0.86 19.85 4.53
CA ALA A 29 -1.70 20.95 5.00
C ALA A 29 -3.01 21.18 4.23
N ASP A 30 -2.98 21.18 2.89
CA ASP A 30 -4.11 21.66 2.09
C ASP A 30 -4.37 20.84 0.82
N ALA A 31 -5.38 21.26 0.04
CA ALA A 31 -5.76 20.60 -1.20
C ALA A 31 -4.73 20.73 -2.33
N ALA A 32 -3.85 21.75 -2.26
CA ALA A 32 -2.74 21.97 -3.18
C ALA A 32 -1.47 21.18 -2.79
N ARG A 33 -1.46 20.59 -1.58
CA ARG A 33 -0.34 19.87 -0.96
C ARG A 33 0.87 20.76 -0.71
N SER A 34 0.63 22.03 -0.35
CA SER A 34 1.68 23.03 -0.20
C SER A 34 2.78 22.62 0.77
N GLY A 35 2.44 21.89 1.84
CA GLY A 35 3.36 21.57 2.94
C GLY A 35 3.68 22.78 3.81
N TYR A 36 2.83 23.81 3.76
CA TYR A 36 3.03 25.09 4.41
C TYR A 36 1.86 25.43 5.35
N SER A 37 2.18 26.05 6.48
CA SER A 37 1.21 26.71 7.38
C SER A 37 1.63 28.15 7.66
N ASP A 38 0.67 29.08 7.72
CA ASP A 38 0.91 30.47 8.13
C ASP A 38 1.09 30.61 9.66
N GLU A 39 0.78 29.57 10.43
CA GLU A 39 0.99 29.55 11.86
C GLU A 39 2.49 29.38 12.19
N ALA A 40 2.98 30.17 13.15
CA ALA A 40 4.31 29.96 13.71
C ALA A 40 4.28 28.82 14.73
N ILE A 41 5.25 27.92 14.66
CA ILE A 41 5.46 26.96 15.75
C ILE A 41 6.04 27.66 16.99
N PRO A 42 5.83 27.11 18.19
CA PRO A 42 6.47 27.62 19.39
C PRO A 42 8.00 27.67 19.25
N ASN A 43 8.62 28.74 19.73
CA ASN A 43 10.09 28.95 19.70
C ASN A 43 10.87 28.02 20.66
N GLN A 44 10.17 27.08 21.27
CA GLN A 44 10.71 25.97 22.03
C GLN A 44 9.72 24.82 21.92
N LEU A 45 10.21 23.61 21.71
CA LEU A 45 9.39 22.41 21.62
C LEU A 45 9.83 21.38 22.67
N ALA A 46 8.86 20.77 23.34
CA ALA A 46 9.05 19.69 24.29
C ALA A 46 8.21 18.48 23.86
N LEU A 47 8.78 17.27 24.01
CA LEU A 47 8.08 16.02 23.76
C LEU A 47 6.92 15.87 24.76
N ARG A 48 5.74 15.54 24.24
CA ARG A 48 4.53 15.28 25.03
C ARG A 48 4.22 13.82 25.13
N TRP A 49 4.27 13.14 24.00
CA TRP A 49 3.90 11.75 23.92
C TRP A 49 4.53 11.08 22.72
N VAL A 50 4.63 9.76 22.82
CA VAL A 50 5.04 8.87 21.73
C VAL A 50 3.98 7.80 21.61
N TYR A 51 3.32 7.72 20.45
CA TYR A 51 2.52 6.57 20.07
C TYR A 51 3.40 5.55 19.37
N ARG A 52 3.35 4.29 19.80
CA ARG A 52 4.10 3.20 19.19
C ARG A 52 3.16 2.13 18.65
N SER A 53 3.09 1.99 17.33
CA SER A 53 2.38 0.87 16.72
C SER A 53 3.04 -0.47 17.09
N ALA A 54 2.25 -1.54 17.18
CA ALA A 54 2.77 -2.89 17.37
C ALA A 54 3.61 -3.38 16.18
N LEU A 55 3.35 -2.82 15.00
CA LEU A 55 3.98 -3.16 13.74
C LEU A 55 4.42 -1.90 13.01
N ALA A 56 5.61 -1.93 12.41
CA ALA A 56 6.07 -0.88 11.51
C ALA A 56 5.17 -0.81 10.25
N PRO A 57 4.95 0.39 9.67
CA PRO A 57 4.27 0.56 8.39
C PRO A 57 4.76 -0.42 7.32
N ARG A 58 3.84 -0.95 6.50
CA ARG A 58 4.17 -1.86 5.40
C ARG A 58 3.74 -1.21 4.07
N PRO A 59 4.68 -0.68 3.29
CA PRO A 59 4.39 -0.08 2.00
C PRO A 59 3.69 -1.05 1.07
N ALA A 60 2.80 -0.53 0.22
CA ALA A 60 2.22 -1.34 -0.85
C ALA A 60 3.29 -1.78 -1.85
N TRP A 61 4.29 -0.94 -2.10
CA TRP A 61 5.31 -1.15 -3.11
C TRP A 61 6.70 -0.98 -2.48
N PRO A 62 7.17 -1.96 -1.69
CA PRO A 62 8.38 -1.82 -0.87
C PRO A 62 9.67 -1.60 -1.70
N ASN A 63 9.67 -2.03 -2.97
CA ASN A 63 10.81 -1.93 -3.88
C ASN A 63 10.72 -0.70 -4.82
N SER A 64 9.88 0.30 -4.51
CA SER A 64 9.69 1.48 -5.35
C SER A 64 10.02 2.80 -4.64
N ASP A 65 11.00 3.52 -5.16
CA ASP A 65 11.31 4.89 -4.70
C ASP A 65 10.36 5.96 -5.26
N ARG A 66 9.47 5.61 -6.20
CA ARG A 66 8.51 6.55 -6.81
C ARG A 66 7.11 6.46 -6.22
N ILE A 67 6.83 5.36 -5.53
CA ILE A 67 5.55 5.07 -4.89
C ILE A 67 5.78 4.87 -3.40
N ASP A 68 5.68 5.96 -2.67
CA ASP A 68 6.16 6.07 -1.29
C ASP A 68 5.13 6.69 -0.32
N PHE A 69 3.87 6.80 -0.75
CA PHE A 69 2.81 7.48 -0.01
C PHE A 69 2.47 6.85 1.36
N ASP A 70 2.87 5.60 1.61
CA ASP A 70 2.56 4.80 2.80
C ASP A 70 3.79 4.24 3.53
N GLN A 71 4.97 4.85 3.32
CA GLN A 71 6.18 4.52 4.08
C GLN A 71 6.04 4.80 5.59
N VAL A 72 5.12 5.68 5.97
CA VAL A 72 4.82 6.08 7.35
C VAL A 72 3.33 6.36 7.53
N PHE A 73 2.86 6.47 8.76
CA PHE A 73 1.51 6.97 9.05
C PHE A 73 1.48 8.48 8.86
N GLN A 74 0.79 8.96 7.83
CA GLN A 74 0.76 10.39 7.51
C GLN A 74 -0.22 11.14 8.44
N PRO A 75 0.27 12.03 9.33
CA PRO A 75 -0.58 12.66 10.33
C PRO A 75 -1.27 13.94 9.82
N ILE A 76 -2.43 14.23 10.39
CA ILE A 76 -3.12 15.53 10.31
C ILE A 76 -3.39 16.07 11.73
N ILE A 77 -3.54 17.38 11.85
CA ILE A 77 -3.84 18.07 13.12
C ILE A 77 -5.13 18.87 12.93
N VAL A 78 -6.14 18.61 13.75
CA VAL A 78 -7.43 19.32 13.68
C VAL A 78 -7.92 19.62 15.08
N GLY A 79 -7.99 20.90 15.43
CA GLY A 79 -8.29 21.36 16.78
C GLY A 79 -7.36 20.73 17.83
N ASP A 80 -7.93 19.87 18.66
CA ASP A 80 -7.24 19.15 19.74
C ASP A 80 -6.90 17.69 19.39
N LEU A 81 -7.05 17.30 18.12
CA LEU A 81 -6.83 15.94 17.64
C LEU A 81 -5.63 15.85 16.68
N VAL A 82 -4.88 14.75 16.83
CA VAL A 82 -3.97 14.22 15.82
C VAL A 82 -4.60 12.97 15.23
N LEU A 83 -4.73 12.89 13.90
CA LEU A 83 -5.30 11.72 13.23
C LEU A 83 -4.34 11.14 12.21
N PHE A 84 -4.33 9.82 12.07
CA PHE A 84 -3.59 9.12 11.01
C PHE A 84 -4.25 7.78 10.67
N GLY A 85 -3.96 7.29 9.47
CA GLY A 85 -4.32 5.95 9.01
C GLY A 85 -3.14 4.98 9.13
N SER A 86 -3.43 3.70 9.31
CA SER A 86 -2.44 2.64 9.42
C SER A 86 -2.51 1.65 8.26
N SER A 87 -1.34 1.39 7.67
CA SER A 87 -1.16 0.45 6.55
C SER A 87 -1.06 -1.02 6.98
N VAL A 88 -0.98 -1.31 8.28
CA VAL A 88 -0.68 -2.66 8.79
C VAL A 88 -1.76 -3.30 9.64
N ASP A 89 -2.58 -2.49 10.31
CA ASP A 89 -3.63 -2.97 11.21
C ASP A 89 -5.02 -2.39 10.87
N ASP A 90 -5.18 -1.84 9.67
CA ASP A 90 -6.45 -1.35 9.09
C ASP A 90 -7.16 -0.28 9.94
N GLN A 91 -6.43 0.43 10.79
CA GLN A 91 -6.99 1.41 11.71
C GLN A 91 -6.90 2.84 11.20
N VAL A 92 -7.90 3.62 11.58
CA VAL A 92 -7.83 5.08 11.70
C VAL A 92 -7.77 5.39 13.18
N VAL A 93 -6.78 6.17 13.61
CA VAL A 93 -6.55 6.50 15.01
C VAL A 93 -6.68 8.00 15.19
N ALA A 94 -7.44 8.44 16.20
CA ALA A 94 -7.47 9.81 16.66
C ALA A 94 -6.94 9.90 18.10
N ILE A 95 -5.96 10.78 18.29
CA ILE A 95 -5.25 11.00 19.55
C ILE A 95 -5.52 12.42 20.03
N GLU A 96 -5.84 12.59 21.31
CA GLU A 96 -5.87 13.88 21.95
C GLU A 96 -4.46 14.49 21.97
N ALA A 97 -4.27 15.58 21.22
CA ALA A 97 -2.98 16.17 20.94
C ALA A 97 -2.24 16.65 22.21
N ALA A 98 -2.97 17.02 23.27
CA ALA A 98 -2.39 17.50 24.52
C ALA A 98 -1.88 16.37 25.44
N THR A 99 -2.56 15.22 25.46
CA THR A 99 -2.31 14.16 26.45
C THR A 99 -1.74 12.89 25.84
N GLY A 100 -1.90 12.71 24.52
CA GLY A 100 -1.56 11.48 23.84
C GLY A 100 -2.60 10.36 24.03
N LYS A 101 -3.71 10.60 24.72
CA LYS A 101 -4.76 9.59 24.88
C LYS A 101 -5.47 9.35 23.57
N VAL A 102 -5.62 8.09 23.18
CA VAL A 102 -6.47 7.69 22.06
C VAL A 102 -7.92 8.08 22.39
N ARG A 103 -8.52 8.96 21.57
CA ARG A 103 -9.92 9.35 21.70
C ARG A 103 -10.84 8.32 21.09
N TRP A 104 -10.50 7.87 19.89
CA TRP A 104 -11.25 6.82 19.19
C TRP A 104 -10.36 6.10 18.17
N ARG A 105 -10.79 4.89 17.81
CA ARG A 105 -10.21 4.05 16.75
C ARG A 105 -11.34 3.51 15.89
N VAL A 106 -11.11 3.46 14.58
CA VAL A 106 -12.02 2.80 13.63
C VAL A 106 -11.22 1.77 12.85
N VAL A 107 -11.68 0.53 12.87
CA VAL A 107 -11.07 -0.58 12.12
C VAL A 107 -11.84 -0.79 10.82
N THR A 108 -11.14 -0.73 9.70
CA THR A 108 -11.70 -0.99 8.36
C THR A 108 -11.46 -2.45 7.95
N ASN A 109 -11.70 -2.78 6.68
CA ASN A 109 -11.50 -4.14 6.15
C ASN A 109 -10.22 -4.25 5.30
N GLY A 110 -9.32 -3.27 5.39
CA GLY A 110 -8.07 -3.26 4.64
C GLY A 110 -7.22 -2.01 4.90
N PRO A 111 -5.95 -2.01 4.45
CA PRO A 111 -4.98 -0.98 4.82
C PRO A 111 -5.44 0.45 4.56
N ILE A 112 -5.18 1.36 5.51
CA ILE A 112 -5.37 2.80 5.33
C ILE A 112 -4.01 3.43 5.02
N ARG A 113 -3.79 3.71 3.74
CA ARG A 113 -2.47 4.09 3.21
C ARG A 113 -2.26 5.59 3.08
N PHE A 114 -3.34 6.37 3.13
CA PHE A 114 -3.31 7.82 2.96
C PHE A 114 -3.69 8.52 4.26
N ALA A 115 -3.17 9.74 4.44
CA ALA A 115 -3.63 10.61 5.51
C ALA A 115 -5.14 10.80 5.42
N PRO A 116 -5.85 10.83 6.56
CA PRO A 116 -7.22 11.32 6.59
C PRO A 116 -7.29 12.77 6.09
N VAL A 117 -8.46 13.21 5.64
CA VAL A 117 -8.71 14.60 5.25
C VAL A 117 -9.91 15.15 6.00
N ALA A 118 -9.73 16.22 6.76
CA ALA A 118 -10.80 16.84 7.55
C ALA A 118 -11.49 17.96 6.79
N TRP A 119 -12.79 18.11 7.06
CA TRP A 119 -13.63 19.20 6.58
C TRP A 119 -14.77 19.40 7.56
N GLU A 120 -14.93 20.60 8.12
CA GLU A 120 -15.94 20.87 9.15
C GLU A 120 -15.90 19.85 10.31
N ASP A 121 -17.01 19.14 10.53
CA ASP A 121 -17.24 18.22 11.64
C ASP A 121 -16.86 16.76 11.35
N ARG A 122 -16.17 16.50 10.23
CA ARG A 122 -15.91 15.14 9.73
C ARG A 122 -14.53 14.97 9.15
N VAL A 123 -14.15 13.70 9.04
CA VAL A 123 -12.91 13.26 8.41
C VAL A 123 -13.20 12.19 7.36
N PHE A 124 -12.52 12.31 6.22
CA PHE A 124 -12.64 11.38 5.10
C PHE A 124 -11.44 10.44 5.04
N VAL A 125 -11.73 9.16 4.86
CA VAL A 125 -10.71 8.10 4.82
C VAL A 125 -10.97 7.18 3.65
N ALA A 126 -9.94 6.98 2.82
CA ALA A 126 -9.92 5.99 1.74
C ALA A 126 -9.10 4.77 2.17
N GLY A 127 -9.60 3.57 1.87
CA GLY A 127 -8.94 2.31 2.23
C GLY A 127 -8.71 1.37 1.05
N ASP A 128 -7.75 0.47 1.21
CA ASP A 128 -7.52 -0.64 0.28
C ASP A 128 -8.73 -1.61 0.21
N ASP A 129 -9.68 -1.51 1.14
CA ASP A 129 -10.98 -2.18 1.05
C ASP A 129 -11.96 -1.55 0.04
N GLY A 130 -11.53 -0.53 -0.69
CA GLY A 130 -12.24 0.05 -1.85
C GLY A 130 -13.32 1.06 -1.48
N TRP A 131 -13.31 1.56 -0.24
CA TRP A 131 -14.30 2.51 0.27
C TRP A 131 -13.68 3.87 0.58
N LEU A 132 -14.42 4.93 0.27
CA LEU A 132 -14.32 6.23 0.94
C LEU A 132 -15.32 6.28 2.09
N ARG A 133 -14.87 6.64 3.29
CA ARG A 133 -15.71 6.79 4.49
C ARG A 133 -15.69 8.23 4.96
N ALA A 134 -16.83 8.73 5.42
CA ALA A 134 -16.90 9.92 6.26
C ALA A 134 -17.15 9.49 7.69
N LEU A 135 -16.24 9.87 8.58
CA LEU A 135 -16.33 9.62 10.01
C LEU A 135 -16.57 10.94 10.74
N ALA A 136 -17.41 10.94 11.77
CA ALA A 136 -17.55 12.08 12.65
C ALA A 136 -16.20 12.37 13.34
N LEU A 137 -15.77 13.63 13.34
CA LEU A 137 -14.49 14.02 13.90
C LEU A 137 -14.41 13.75 15.41
N GLN A 138 -15.54 13.88 16.11
CA GLN A 138 -15.58 13.84 17.58
C GLN A 138 -15.40 12.42 18.14
N ASP A 139 -15.99 11.40 17.52
CA ASP A 139 -16.06 10.04 18.06
C ASP A 139 -15.76 8.92 17.04
N GLY A 140 -15.48 9.27 15.79
CA GLY A 140 -15.19 8.32 14.73
C GLY A 140 -16.41 7.56 14.19
N ALA A 141 -17.64 7.95 14.55
CA ALA A 141 -18.84 7.29 14.03
C ALA A 141 -18.91 7.38 12.49
N GLU A 142 -19.16 6.26 11.80
CA GLU A 142 -19.36 6.24 10.34
C GLU A 142 -20.66 6.98 10.00
N LEU A 143 -20.53 8.15 9.37
CA LEU A 143 -21.65 8.98 8.92
C LEU A 143 -22.22 8.44 7.60
N TRP A 144 -21.32 8.11 6.68
CA TRP A 144 -21.62 7.46 5.40
C TRP A 144 -20.36 6.83 4.82
N LYS A 145 -20.54 5.96 3.82
CA LYS A 145 -19.45 5.44 2.98
C LYS A 145 -19.88 5.25 1.53
N VAL A 146 -18.94 5.43 0.61
CA VAL A 146 -19.12 5.28 -0.83
C VAL A 146 -18.11 4.27 -1.37
N ARG A 147 -18.59 3.30 -2.14
CA ARG A 147 -17.74 2.31 -2.81
C ARG A 147 -17.13 2.95 -4.05
N GLY A 148 -15.81 2.82 -4.21
CA GLY A 148 -15.12 3.35 -5.40
C GLY A 148 -15.20 2.43 -6.62
N GLY A 149 -15.13 1.10 -6.41
CA GLY A 149 -15.29 0.11 -7.48
C GLY A 149 -16.74 -0.24 -7.81
N PRO A 150 -16.98 -1.02 -8.88
CA PRO A 150 -18.32 -1.42 -9.30
C PRO A 150 -18.96 -2.48 -8.38
N ASP A 151 -18.15 -3.25 -7.65
CA ASP A 151 -18.63 -4.30 -6.75
C ASP A 151 -17.66 -4.58 -5.57
N ASP A 152 -17.95 -5.62 -4.81
CA ASP A 152 -17.26 -5.99 -3.56
C ASP A 152 -16.16 -7.02 -3.67
N ARG A 153 -15.83 -7.47 -4.89
CA ARG A 153 -14.78 -8.47 -5.09
C ARG A 153 -13.46 -8.03 -4.50
N MET A 154 -12.81 -8.99 -3.86
CA MET A 154 -11.48 -8.86 -3.29
C MET A 154 -10.47 -9.71 -4.07
N VAL A 155 -9.18 -9.36 -3.94
CA VAL A 155 -8.04 -10.10 -4.47
C VAL A 155 -6.91 -10.08 -3.45
N LEU A 156 -5.98 -11.01 -3.56
CA LEU A 156 -4.70 -10.91 -2.86
C LEU A 156 -3.81 -9.88 -3.57
N GLY A 157 -3.61 -8.74 -2.94
CA GLY A 157 -2.73 -7.67 -3.41
C GLY A 157 -1.66 -7.39 -2.37
N ASN A 158 -0.40 -7.66 -2.71
CA ASN A 158 0.75 -7.50 -1.82
C ASN A 158 0.53 -8.23 -0.48
N GLU A 159 0.21 -9.53 -0.57
CA GLU A 159 -0.05 -10.47 0.54
C GLU A 159 -1.29 -10.17 1.41
N ARG A 160 -2.04 -9.12 1.10
CA ARG A 160 -3.23 -8.71 1.85
C ARG A 160 -4.47 -8.94 0.98
N MET A 161 -5.53 -9.45 1.59
CA MET A 161 -6.84 -9.48 0.94
C MET A 161 -7.41 -8.07 0.93
N ILE A 162 -7.50 -7.48 -0.25
CA ILE A 162 -7.93 -6.09 -0.46
C ILE A 162 -9.04 -6.05 -1.52
N SER A 163 -9.72 -4.92 -1.67
CA SER A 163 -10.63 -4.75 -2.81
C SER A 163 -9.86 -4.91 -4.12
N LYS A 164 -10.53 -5.48 -5.13
CA LYS A 164 -10.04 -5.47 -6.50
C LYS A 164 -9.83 -4.04 -7.04
N TRP A 165 -10.56 -3.07 -6.51
CA TRP A 165 -10.37 -1.64 -6.76
C TRP A 165 -10.04 -0.93 -5.46
N PRO A 166 -8.81 -1.08 -4.93
CA PRO A 166 -8.43 -0.42 -3.70
C PRO A 166 -8.44 1.10 -3.92
N ALA A 167 -8.86 1.87 -2.92
CA ALA A 167 -8.96 3.32 -3.02
C ALA A 167 -7.58 3.97 -2.83
N ARG A 168 -6.76 3.95 -3.89
CA ARG A 168 -5.36 4.42 -3.89
C ARG A 168 -5.12 5.80 -4.53
N GLY A 169 -6.19 6.52 -4.87
CA GLY A 169 -6.13 7.98 -5.07
C GLY A 169 -6.47 8.69 -3.77
N GLY A 170 -5.45 9.11 -3.02
CA GLY A 170 -5.59 9.71 -1.69
C GLY A 170 -6.57 10.89 -1.72
N PRO A 171 -7.54 10.95 -0.79
CA PRO A 171 -8.67 11.86 -0.91
C PRO A 171 -8.23 13.33 -0.82
N VAL A 172 -8.99 14.22 -1.46
CA VAL A 172 -8.84 15.67 -1.35
C VAL A 172 -10.21 16.31 -1.24
N VAL A 173 -10.37 17.31 -0.36
CA VAL A 173 -11.62 18.03 -0.17
C VAL A 173 -11.43 19.50 -0.50
N VAL A 174 -12.36 20.07 -1.26
CA VAL A 174 -12.43 21.51 -1.56
C VAL A 174 -13.87 21.87 -1.91
N ASP A 175 -14.33 23.03 -1.44
CA ASP A 175 -15.70 23.54 -1.67
C ASP A 175 -16.83 22.56 -1.29
N GLY A 176 -16.63 21.79 -0.22
CA GLY A 176 -17.61 20.78 0.23
C GLY A 176 -17.73 19.55 -0.68
N ILE A 177 -16.78 19.34 -1.60
CA ILE A 177 -16.70 18.16 -2.45
C ILE A 177 -15.42 17.39 -2.13
N VAL A 178 -15.56 16.09 -1.91
CA VAL A 178 -14.46 15.14 -1.72
C VAL A 178 -14.20 14.40 -3.03
N TYR A 179 -12.95 14.41 -3.47
CA TYR A 179 -12.49 13.66 -4.62
C TYR A 179 -11.62 12.49 -4.17
N PHE A 180 -11.83 11.32 -4.76
CA PHE A 180 -11.01 10.13 -4.51
C PHE A 180 -11.04 9.21 -5.73
N ALA A 181 -10.07 8.29 -5.80
CA ALA A 181 -10.02 7.29 -6.87
C ALA A 181 -9.81 5.87 -6.36
N ALA A 182 -10.37 4.89 -7.07
CA ALA A 182 -10.27 3.47 -6.77
C ALA A 182 -9.92 2.65 -8.00
N GLY A 183 -9.03 1.67 -7.83
CA GLY A 183 -8.49 0.85 -8.94
C GLY A 183 -7.05 1.17 -9.27
N ILE A 184 -6.28 0.13 -9.55
CA ILE A 184 -4.86 0.22 -9.92
C ILE A 184 -4.66 -0.17 -11.39
N TRP A 185 -5.40 -1.17 -11.86
CA TRP A 185 -5.18 -1.79 -13.15
C TRP A 185 -6.19 -1.28 -14.18
N PRO A 186 -5.75 -0.55 -15.22
CA PRO A 186 -6.63 -0.09 -16.31
C PRO A 186 -7.52 -1.19 -16.89
N SER A 187 -6.97 -2.40 -17.08
CA SER A 187 -7.70 -3.58 -17.56
C SER A 187 -8.90 -3.96 -16.69
N ASP A 188 -8.83 -3.74 -15.38
CA ASP A 188 -9.93 -3.96 -14.44
C ASP A 188 -10.78 -2.71 -14.20
N GLY A 189 -10.35 -1.55 -14.67
CA GLY A 189 -11.02 -0.27 -14.54
C GLY A 189 -10.46 0.55 -13.38
N VAL A 190 -10.48 1.87 -13.55
CA VAL A 190 -10.10 2.85 -12.53
C VAL A 190 -11.19 3.90 -12.49
N TYR A 191 -11.66 4.20 -11.29
CA TYR A 191 -12.84 5.03 -11.05
C TYR A 191 -12.43 6.26 -10.25
N LEU A 192 -12.77 7.43 -10.76
CA LEU A 192 -12.55 8.73 -10.14
C LEU A 192 -13.91 9.30 -9.76
N HIS A 193 -14.04 9.87 -8.57
CA HIS A 193 -15.32 10.36 -8.06
C HIS A 193 -15.21 11.77 -7.50
N ALA A 194 -16.32 12.49 -7.58
CA ALA A 194 -16.62 13.65 -6.77
C ALA A 194 -17.87 13.38 -5.93
N ILE A 195 -17.73 13.51 -4.61
CA ILE A 195 -18.74 13.17 -3.63
C ILE A 195 -19.05 14.41 -2.80
N GLU A 196 -20.33 14.71 -2.57
CA GLU A 196 -20.71 15.76 -1.64
C GLU A 196 -20.27 15.38 -0.22
N ALA A 197 -19.43 16.21 0.39
CA ALA A 197 -18.79 15.96 1.69
C ALA A 197 -19.81 15.71 2.82
N LYS A 198 -20.96 16.37 2.77
CA LYS A 198 -21.97 16.30 3.82
C LYS A 198 -22.81 15.03 3.77
N THR A 199 -23.25 14.61 2.58
CA THR A 199 -24.25 13.54 2.43
C THR A 199 -23.71 12.23 1.89
N GLY A 200 -22.54 12.25 1.24
CA GLY A 200 -22.03 11.09 0.50
C GLY A 200 -22.67 10.91 -0.88
N ALA A 201 -23.49 11.85 -1.34
CA ALA A 201 -24.09 11.80 -2.67
C ALA A 201 -23.03 12.01 -3.76
N ALA A 202 -23.08 11.21 -4.83
CA ALA A 202 -22.21 11.40 -5.98
C ALA A 202 -22.61 12.68 -6.73
N VAL A 203 -21.65 13.58 -6.93
CA VAL A 203 -21.75 14.71 -7.86
C VAL A 203 -21.47 14.21 -9.28
N TRP A 204 -20.37 13.46 -9.44
CA TRP A 204 -20.05 12.75 -10.66
C TRP A 204 -19.14 11.54 -10.36
N SER A 205 -19.12 10.58 -11.29
CA SER A 205 -18.22 9.43 -11.29
C SER A 205 -17.70 9.21 -12.71
N ASN A 206 -16.40 9.04 -12.86
CA ASN A 206 -15.73 8.76 -14.13
C ASN A 206 -15.03 7.40 -14.04
N GLY A 207 -15.55 6.40 -14.76
CA GLY A 207 -14.91 5.09 -14.93
C GLY A 207 -14.28 4.87 -16.31
N ASP A 208 -14.41 5.85 -17.21
CA ASP A 208 -14.05 5.72 -18.61
C ASP A 208 -12.55 5.99 -18.83
N THR A 209 -11.98 6.89 -18.04
CA THR A 209 -10.57 7.29 -18.21
C THR A 209 -9.57 6.26 -17.68
N GLY A 210 -10.05 5.25 -16.96
CA GLY A 210 -9.27 4.07 -16.64
C GLY A 210 -9.09 3.10 -17.82
N ARG A 211 -9.81 3.29 -18.94
CA ARG A 211 -9.80 2.42 -20.13
C ARG A 211 -9.86 3.25 -21.43
N LEU A 212 -8.74 3.87 -21.75
CA LEU A 212 -8.54 4.67 -22.96
C LEU A 212 -7.73 3.87 -23.98
N PHE A 213 -8.18 3.83 -25.23
CA PHE A 213 -7.28 3.50 -26.34
C PHE A 213 -6.41 4.72 -26.61
N MET A 214 -5.12 4.61 -26.32
CA MET A 214 -4.23 5.77 -26.35
C MET A 214 -2.78 5.41 -26.69
N ALA A 215 -2.06 6.42 -27.15
CA ALA A 215 -0.64 6.37 -27.43
C ALA A 215 0.18 6.03 -26.17
N GLN A 216 1.05 5.03 -26.29
CA GLN A 216 1.91 4.53 -25.21
C GLN A 216 3.29 5.22 -25.24
N PRO A 217 4.07 5.16 -24.14
CA PRO A 217 5.40 5.80 -24.04
C PRO A 217 6.40 5.47 -25.15
N HIS A 218 6.20 4.36 -25.85
CA HIS A 218 6.98 3.99 -27.03
C HIS A 218 6.32 4.57 -28.28
N GLY A 219 7.03 5.46 -28.99
CA GLY A 219 6.50 6.18 -30.15
C GLY A 219 5.88 5.24 -31.19
N GLY A 220 4.67 5.56 -31.64
CA GLY A 220 3.91 4.77 -32.62
C GLY A 220 3.15 3.57 -32.04
N ALA A 221 3.30 3.25 -30.75
CA ALA A 221 2.50 2.22 -30.09
C ALA A 221 1.20 2.81 -29.51
N GLU A 222 0.09 2.13 -29.74
CA GLU A 222 -1.22 2.42 -29.15
C GLU A 222 -1.77 1.15 -28.49
N ALA A 223 -2.45 1.30 -27.35
CA ALA A 223 -3.05 0.20 -26.63
C ALA A 223 -4.21 0.69 -25.77
N GLU A 224 -5.11 -0.23 -25.40
CA GLU A 224 -6.03 -0.01 -24.28
C GLU A 224 -5.23 0.10 -22.98
N SER A 225 -5.28 1.27 -22.37
CA SER A 225 -4.57 1.66 -21.15
C SER A 225 -5.44 2.68 -20.40
N GLY A 226 -4.88 3.56 -19.60
CA GLY A 226 -5.64 4.63 -18.96
C GLY A 226 -4.91 5.28 -17.80
N VAL A 227 -5.65 6.12 -17.08
CA VAL A 227 -5.18 6.78 -15.87
C VAL A 227 -5.25 5.79 -14.71
N SER A 228 -4.10 5.37 -14.18
CA SER A 228 -3.98 4.51 -13.00
C SER A 228 -3.73 5.38 -11.77
N ALA A 229 -4.80 5.77 -11.06
CA ALA A 229 -4.68 6.70 -9.94
C ALA A 229 -3.91 6.08 -8.76
N GLN A 230 -2.71 6.60 -8.51
CA GLN A 230 -1.87 6.20 -7.38
C GLN A 230 -1.15 7.43 -6.83
N GLY A 231 -1.46 7.78 -5.58
CA GLY A 231 -0.89 8.93 -4.88
C GLY A 231 -1.94 9.91 -4.39
N TYR A 232 -1.50 10.99 -3.74
CA TYR A 232 -2.39 12.02 -3.21
C TYR A 232 -2.94 12.88 -4.33
N LEU A 233 -4.28 12.93 -4.45
CA LEU A 233 -4.93 13.85 -5.39
C LEU A 233 -4.66 15.31 -4.99
N VAL A 234 -4.56 16.17 -5.99
CA VAL A 234 -4.34 17.61 -5.84
C VAL A 234 -5.54 18.34 -6.45
N ALA A 235 -6.12 19.29 -5.73
CA ALA A 235 -7.15 20.17 -6.24
C ALA A 235 -6.65 21.62 -6.21
N ALA A 236 -6.65 22.28 -7.38
CA ALA A 236 -6.16 23.64 -7.53
C ALA A 236 -7.04 24.42 -8.52
N GLY A 237 -7.80 25.39 -8.00
CA GLY A 237 -8.81 26.11 -8.78
C GLY A 237 -9.90 25.16 -9.30
N ASP A 238 -10.12 25.18 -10.62
CA ASP A 238 -11.09 24.32 -11.30
C ASP A 238 -10.50 22.97 -11.75
N GLN A 239 -9.25 22.66 -11.39
CA GLN A 239 -8.60 21.40 -11.78
C GLN A 239 -8.48 20.41 -10.63
N LEU A 240 -8.73 19.15 -10.96
CA LEU A 240 -8.37 17.98 -10.18
C LEU A 240 -7.22 17.26 -10.89
N ILE A 241 -6.15 16.97 -10.17
CA ILE A 241 -4.93 16.41 -10.74
C ILE A 241 -4.67 15.07 -10.05
N VAL A 242 -4.45 14.05 -10.87
CA VAL A 242 -4.33 12.65 -10.48
C VAL A 242 -2.91 12.18 -10.75
N PRO A 243 -2.08 11.99 -9.70
CA PRO A 243 -0.81 11.27 -9.85
C PRO A 243 -1.07 9.81 -10.25
N THR A 244 -0.19 9.25 -11.10
CA THR A 244 -0.39 7.91 -11.67
C THR A 244 0.71 6.91 -11.30
N GLY A 245 1.35 7.11 -10.15
CA GLY A 245 2.49 6.31 -9.74
C GLY A 245 3.70 6.58 -10.63
N ARG A 246 4.12 5.62 -11.46
CA ARG A 246 5.35 5.71 -12.26
C ARG A 246 5.20 6.49 -13.56
N ALA A 247 3.98 6.78 -13.98
CA ALA A 247 3.65 7.54 -15.18
C ALA A 247 3.34 9.00 -14.83
N VAL A 248 3.23 9.83 -15.86
CA VAL A 248 2.94 11.27 -15.73
C VAL A 248 1.55 11.53 -15.12
N PRO A 249 1.35 12.66 -14.44
CA PRO A 249 0.05 13.00 -13.87
C PRO A 249 -1.01 13.27 -14.95
N ALA A 250 -2.26 13.01 -14.63
CA ALA A 250 -3.42 13.32 -15.45
C ALA A 250 -4.22 14.49 -14.86
N PHE A 251 -4.80 15.33 -15.72
CA PHE A 251 -5.49 16.56 -15.36
C PHE A 251 -6.96 16.46 -15.74
N PHE A 252 -7.85 16.83 -14.84
CA PHE A 252 -9.30 16.73 -14.97
C PHE A 252 -9.96 18.06 -14.61
N ASP A 253 -11.08 18.35 -15.26
CA ASP A 253 -12.00 19.38 -14.80
C ASP A 253 -12.70 18.91 -13.53
N ARG A 254 -12.57 19.70 -12.46
CA ARG A 254 -13.04 19.34 -11.13
C ARG A 254 -14.57 19.30 -11.03
N LYS A 255 -15.28 20.08 -11.86
CA LYS A 255 -16.74 20.22 -11.81
C LYS A 255 -17.47 19.09 -12.55
N SER A 256 -16.90 18.63 -13.66
CA SER A 256 -17.49 17.61 -14.54
C SER A 256 -16.81 16.24 -14.45
N GLY A 257 -15.58 16.17 -13.95
CA GLY A 257 -14.76 14.97 -13.98
C GLY A 257 -14.21 14.64 -15.36
N ALA A 258 -14.32 15.55 -16.34
CA ALA A 258 -13.81 15.35 -17.69
C ALA A 258 -12.28 15.39 -17.72
N LEU A 259 -11.66 14.44 -18.42
CA LEU A 259 -10.22 14.46 -18.67
C LEU A 259 -9.87 15.67 -19.55
N GLN A 260 -8.92 16.48 -19.09
CA GLN A 260 -8.37 17.60 -19.85
C GLN A 260 -7.11 17.15 -20.59
N PHE A 261 -6.11 16.62 -19.86
CA PHE A 261 -4.81 16.25 -20.43
C PHE A 261 -4.24 14.99 -19.77
N TYR A 262 -3.64 14.12 -20.58
CA TYR A 262 -2.80 13.01 -20.12
C TYR A 262 -1.68 12.73 -21.13
N GLN A 263 -0.56 13.44 -20.96
CA GLN A 263 0.55 13.50 -21.93
C GLN A 263 1.52 12.30 -21.83
N LEU A 264 0.98 11.08 -21.77
CA LEU A 264 1.76 9.87 -21.48
C LEU A 264 2.87 9.59 -22.51
N GLN A 265 2.56 9.61 -23.80
CA GLN A 265 3.57 9.33 -24.84
C GLN A 265 4.66 10.42 -24.88
N GLN A 266 4.28 11.68 -24.71
CA GLN A 266 5.21 12.83 -24.79
C GLN A 266 6.15 12.90 -23.57
N ASN A 267 5.61 12.69 -22.37
CA ASN A 267 6.36 12.88 -21.12
C ASN A 267 6.82 11.56 -20.48
N GLN A 268 6.38 10.41 -21.01
CA GLN A 268 6.82 9.06 -20.67
C GLN A 268 6.69 8.75 -19.15
N GLN A 269 7.75 8.20 -18.56
CA GLN A 269 7.83 7.73 -17.17
C GLN A 269 8.16 8.84 -16.14
N ARG A 270 7.91 10.11 -16.47
CA ARG A 270 8.23 11.26 -15.61
C ARG A 270 7.09 11.51 -14.62
N GLY A 271 6.90 10.62 -13.65
CA GLY A 271 5.95 10.85 -12.57
C GLY A 271 6.20 10.02 -11.32
N GLY A 272 5.46 10.36 -10.28
CA GLY A 272 5.57 9.81 -8.92
C GLY A 272 4.28 10.03 -8.13
N THR A 273 4.23 9.58 -6.88
CA THR A 273 3.01 9.72 -6.05
C THR A 273 2.92 11.01 -5.23
N ARG A 274 4.04 11.72 -5.05
CA ARG A 274 4.08 13.06 -4.45
C ARG A 274 3.78 14.11 -5.51
N ALA A 275 2.74 14.90 -5.29
CA ALA A 275 2.35 15.98 -6.17
C ALA A 275 1.96 17.23 -5.38
N MET A 276 2.30 18.41 -5.90
CA MET A 276 1.99 19.70 -5.30
C MET A 276 1.69 20.73 -6.40
N ALA A 277 0.63 21.51 -6.25
CA ALA A 277 0.36 22.64 -7.13
C ALA A 277 0.97 23.91 -6.54
N ALA A 278 1.74 24.65 -7.34
CA ALA A 278 2.29 25.95 -6.95
C ALA A 278 2.43 26.85 -8.18
N ASP A 279 2.03 28.12 -8.06
CA ASP A 279 1.90 29.03 -9.22
C ASP A 279 1.05 28.36 -10.33
N ARG A 280 1.45 28.51 -11.60
CA ARG A 280 0.85 27.83 -12.75
C ARG A 280 1.31 26.38 -12.95
N PHE A 281 2.13 25.83 -12.05
CA PHE A 281 2.77 24.52 -12.21
C PHE A 281 2.22 23.46 -11.28
N LEU A 282 2.38 22.21 -11.70
CA LEU A 282 2.36 21.04 -10.85
C LEU A 282 3.79 20.49 -10.71
N PHE A 283 4.22 20.29 -9.47
CA PHE A 283 5.43 19.56 -9.11
C PHE A 283 5.09 18.07 -9.01
N ASN A 284 5.79 17.21 -9.75
CA ASN A 284 5.66 15.75 -9.63
C ASN A 284 6.94 15.06 -10.11
N ALA A 285 7.50 14.13 -9.30
CA ALA A 285 8.76 13.43 -9.58
C ALA A 285 9.89 14.34 -10.12
N GLY A 286 10.12 15.45 -9.41
CA GLY A 286 11.15 16.43 -9.75
C GLY A 286 10.98 17.18 -11.07
N CYS A 287 9.77 17.15 -11.62
CA CYS A 287 9.38 17.83 -12.84
C CYS A 287 8.34 18.92 -12.55
N LEU A 288 8.36 19.99 -13.35
CA LEU A 288 7.31 21.00 -13.43
C LEU A 288 6.44 20.76 -14.65
N PHE A 289 5.15 20.51 -14.44
CA PHE A 289 4.15 20.42 -15.51
C PHE A 289 3.32 21.70 -15.55
N GLU A 290 3.14 22.29 -16.73
CA GLU A 290 2.24 23.42 -16.95
C GLU A 290 0.81 22.96 -16.74
N ARG A 291 0.09 23.53 -15.78
CA ARG A 291 -1.27 23.10 -15.45
C ARG A 291 -2.28 23.34 -16.57
N GLU A 292 -2.06 24.36 -17.39
CA GLU A 292 -2.94 24.70 -18.52
C GLU A 292 -2.85 23.72 -19.69
N THR A 293 -1.79 22.90 -19.77
CA THR A 293 -1.55 22.04 -20.95
C THR A 293 -1.13 20.60 -20.63
N GLY A 294 -0.70 20.33 -19.39
CA GLY A 294 -0.07 19.07 -18.99
C GLY A 294 1.33 18.86 -19.55
N ASN A 295 1.90 19.84 -20.26
CA ASN A 295 3.24 19.74 -20.84
C ASN A 295 4.31 19.85 -19.76
N LEU A 296 5.39 19.10 -19.94
CA LEU A 296 6.59 19.28 -19.12
C LEU A 296 7.25 20.62 -19.47
N SER A 297 7.47 21.45 -18.46
CA SER A 297 8.20 22.72 -18.56
C SER A 297 9.69 22.52 -18.28
N SER A 298 10.04 22.02 -17.10
CA SER A 298 11.44 21.86 -16.67
C SER A 298 11.59 20.77 -15.59
N GLN A 299 12.84 20.42 -15.30
CA GLN A 299 13.20 19.52 -14.20
C GLN A 299 13.88 20.34 -13.10
N VAL A 300 13.46 20.13 -11.86
CA VAL A 300 13.91 20.89 -10.68
C VAL A 300 14.59 20.00 -9.63
N GLY A 301 14.63 18.68 -9.84
CA GLY A 301 15.28 17.72 -8.92
C GLY A 301 14.26 16.97 -8.06
N LEU A 302 14.64 15.78 -7.60
CA LEU A 302 13.72 14.82 -6.97
C LEU A 302 13.40 15.08 -5.50
N GLY A 303 14.17 15.95 -4.83
CA GLY A 303 13.99 16.18 -3.40
C GLY A 303 12.63 16.82 -3.06
N PRO A 304 12.16 16.64 -1.81
CA PRO A 304 10.89 17.16 -1.34
C PRO A 304 10.83 18.68 -1.51
N SER A 305 9.62 19.20 -1.75
CA SER A 305 9.39 20.63 -2.01
C SER A 305 8.18 21.13 -1.24
N VAL A 306 8.25 22.40 -0.81
CA VAL A 306 7.19 23.11 -0.10
C VAL A 306 6.92 24.43 -0.82
N ALA A 307 5.66 24.70 -1.15
CA ALA A 307 5.25 25.98 -1.72
C ALA A 307 5.12 27.02 -0.60
N VAL A 308 5.82 28.16 -0.73
CA VAL A 308 5.83 29.23 0.28
C VAL A 308 5.63 30.58 -0.37
N GLY A 309 4.64 31.37 0.06
CA GLY A 309 4.40 32.72 -0.47
C GLY A 309 4.48 32.80 -2.00
N ASN A 310 5.47 33.53 -2.53
CA ASN A 310 5.73 33.69 -3.97
C ASN A 310 6.85 32.79 -4.52
N GLY A 311 7.12 31.65 -3.87
CA GLY A 311 8.26 30.80 -4.17
C GLY A 311 8.09 29.36 -3.70
N VAL A 312 9.21 28.64 -3.69
CA VAL A 312 9.30 27.23 -3.31
C VAL A 312 10.58 27.02 -2.51
N VAL A 313 10.49 26.28 -1.41
CA VAL A 313 11.66 25.69 -0.75
C VAL A 313 11.78 24.25 -1.21
N GLN A 314 12.98 23.81 -1.56
CA GLN A 314 13.25 22.45 -1.98
C GLN A 314 14.46 21.89 -1.24
N ALA A 315 14.38 20.63 -0.80
CA ALA A 315 15.53 19.93 -0.27
C ALA A 315 16.35 19.29 -1.38
N ASP A 316 17.67 19.30 -1.26
CA ASP A 316 18.62 18.62 -2.13
C ASP A 316 19.74 18.03 -1.28
N GLY A 317 19.59 16.76 -0.93
CA GLY A 317 20.41 16.06 0.06
C GLY A 317 20.38 16.79 1.41
N ARG A 318 21.47 17.50 1.72
CA ARG A 318 21.65 18.25 2.98
C ARG A 318 21.30 19.73 2.88
N SER A 319 20.72 20.19 1.78
CA SER A 319 20.49 21.63 1.56
C SER A 319 19.01 21.95 1.39
N LEU A 320 18.53 23.03 2.04
CA LEU A 320 17.27 23.69 1.73
C LEU A 320 17.52 24.88 0.82
N LYS A 321 16.97 24.82 -0.39
CA LYS A 321 17.03 25.85 -1.43
C LYS A 321 15.71 26.61 -1.47
N ALA A 322 15.68 27.84 -0.98
CA ALA A 322 14.53 28.72 -1.14
C ALA A 322 14.68 29.52 -2.45
N SER A 323 13.67 29.41 -3.31
CA SER A 323 13.65 30.05 -4.63
C SER A 323 12.36 30.84 -4.82
N LYS A 324 12.41 31.89 -5.63
CA LYS A 324 11.25 32.73 -5.98
C LYS A 324 10.90 32.54 -7.44
N TRP A 325 9.62 32.74 -7.76
CA TRP A 325 9.16 32.75 -9.15
C TRP A 325 9.55 34.05 -9.85
N GLU A 326 10.14 33.93 -11.04
CA GLU A 326 10.53 35.05 -11.90
C GLU A 326 10.16 34.75 -13.36
N ASP A 327 9.73 35.78 -14.08
CA ASP A 327 9.61 35.75 -15.53
C ASP A 327 10.92 36.21 -16.17
N ALA A 328 11.53 35.34 -16.97
CA ALA A 328 12.77 35.60 -17.68
C ALA A 328 12.59 35.49 -19.19
N GLN A 329 13.30 36.32 -19.95
CA GLN A 329 13.38 36.18 -21.41
C GLN A 329 14.54 35.24 -21.76
N ILE A 330 14.25 34.15 -22.46
CA ILE A 330 15.27 33.25 -23.02
C ILE A 330 15.20 33.25 -24.54
N ILE A 331 16.34 33.12 -25.20
CA ILE A 331 16.40 32.98 -26.66
C ILE A 331 16.48 31.49 -26.97
N ASP A 332 15.52 30.98 -27.73
CA ASP A 332 15.50 29.58 -28.14
C ASP A 332 16.62 29.25 -29.15
N ARG A 333 16.77 27.97 -29.49
CA ARG A 333 17.78 27.51 -30.47
C ARG A 333 17.59 28.09 -31.88
N LYS A 334 16.44 28.73 -32.16
CA LYS A 334 16.09 29.37 -33.43
C LYS A 334 16.24 30.90 -33.38
N GLY A 335 16.75 31.46 -32.27
CA GLY A 335 16.94 32.89 -32.11
C GLY A 335 15.68 33.66 -31.71
N GLN A 336 14.59 32.98 -31.34
CA GLN A 336 13.35 33.62 -30.92
C GLN A 336 13.32 33.83 -29.40
N SER A 337 12.95 35.04 -28.96
CA SER A 337 12.74 35.35 -27.55
C SER A 337 11.46 34.68 -27.05
N GLN A 338 11.54 33.99 -25.92
CA GLN A 338 10.43 33.35 -25.24
C GLN A 338 10.45 33.75 -23.76
N SER A 339 9.27 34.10 -23.22
CA SER A 339 9.11 34.34 -21.79
C SER A 339 8.96 33.00 -21.07
N VAL A 340 9.84 32.72 -20.12
CA VAL A 340 9.76 31.54 -19.27
C VAL A 340 9.57 31.95 -17.81
N ARG A 341 8.63 31.28 -17.15
CA ARG A 341 8.44 31.38 -15.70
C ARG A 341 9.36 30.33 -15.06
N ARG A 342 10.27 30.74 -14.18
CA ARG A 342 11.26 29.84 -13.55
C ARG A 342 11.46 30.13 -12.08
N LEU A 343 12.04 29.17 -11.37
CA LEU A 343 12.55 29.36 -10.03
C LEU A 343 13.96 29.96 -10.09
N VAL A 344 14.18 31.04 -9.35
CA VAL A 344 15.50 31.65 -9.15
C VAL A 344 15.85 31.50 -7.67
N GLU A 345 17.01 30.89 -7.41
CA GLU A 345 17.51 30.70 -6.05
C GLU A 345 17.68 32.06 -5.36
N ASP A 346 17.04 32.20 -4.21
CA ASP A 346 17.16 33.37 -3.34
C ASP A 346 18.10 33.05 -2.18
N ARG A 347 17.99 31.84 -1.61
CA ARG A 347 18.70 31.44 -0.39
C ARG A 347 18.98 29.96 -0.33
N LEU A 348 20.07 29.61 0.36
CA LEU A 348 20.51 28.26 0.63
C LEU A 348 20.82 28.12 2.13
N VAL A 349 20.32 27.05 2.75
CA VAL A 349 20.69 26.63 4.11
C VAL A 349 21.21 25.20 4.03
N THR A 350 22.39 24.95 4.61
CA THR A 350 23.00 23.60 4.62
C THR A 350 22.90 23.00 6.02
N MET A 351 22.40 21.78 6.09
CA MET A 351 22.21 20.99 7.29
C MET A 351 23.35 19.98 7.48
N GLU A 352 23.42 19.44 8.69
CA GLU A 352 24.42 18.43 9.05
C GLU A 352 24.10 17.08 8.41
N ARG A 353 22.81 16.70 8.39
CA ARG A 353 22.31 15.42 7.89
C ARG A 353 21.46 15.60 6.63
N GLU A 354 21.19 14.50 5.95
CA GLU A 354 20.30 14.46 4.80
C GLU A 354 18.85 14.70 5.23
N ILE A 355 18.14 15.49 4.43
CA ILE A 355 16.74 15.84 4.64
C ILE A 355 15.89 14.87 3.84
N LEU A 356 15.09 14.05 4.52
CA LEU A 356 14.27 13.01 3.90
C LEU A 356 12.88 13.55 3.48
N ASP A 357 12.25 14.35 4.35
CA ASP A 357 11.07 15.17 4.05
C ASP A 357 11.08 16.42 4.94
N PHE A 358 10.30 17.43 4.57
CA PHE A 358 10.12 18.61 5.40
C PHE A 358 8.81 19.34 5.11
N ILE A 359 8.39 20.13 6.08
CA ILE A 359 7.28 21.08 6.00
C ILE A 359 7.75 22.46 6.46
N VAL A 360 6.98 23.51 6.16
CA VAL A 360 7.26 24.86 6.64
C VAL A 360 6.10 25.38 7.48
N ALA A 361 6.41 25.88 8.67
CA ALA A 361 5.50 26.64 9.51
C ALA A 361 6.01 28.08 9.59
N LYS A 362 5.36 28.99 8.87
CA LYS A 362 5.76 30.38 8.69
C LYS A 362 7.20 30.52 8.18
N GLY A 363 8.17 30.79 9.05
CA GLY A 363 9.58 31.01 8.71
C GLY A 363 10.49 29.82 9.02
N ASP A 364 9.95 28.78 9.66
CA ASP A 364 10.71 27.64 10.15
C ASP A 364 10.42 26.41 9.29
N ALA A 365 11.49 25.76 8.81
CA ALA A 365 11.38 24.45 8.19
C ALA A 365 11.56 23.37 9.27
N ILE A 366 10.61 22.43 9.33
CA ILE A 366 10.69 21.24 10.18
C ILE A 366 11.15 20.10 9.28
N CYS A 367 12.39 19.64 9.48
CA CYS A 367 13.06 18.65 8.65
C CYS A 367 13.11 17.29 9.35
N GLY A 368 12.63 16.26 8.64
CA GLY A 368 12.81 14.87 9.02
C GLY A 368 14.11 14.31 8.46
N GLU A 369 14.85 13.60 9.31
CA GLU A 369 16.14 12.97 9.03
C GLU A 369 16.07 11.48 9.45
N ASP A 370 17.11 10.71 9.14
CA ASP A 370 17.26 9.37 9.72
C ASP A 370 17.69 9.48 11.20
N GLY A 371 16.82 8.99 12.10
CA GLY A 371 17.01 9.01 13.54
C GLY A 371 16.76 10.36 14.21
N ARG A 372 16.32 11.40 13.48
CA ARG A 372 16.19 12.76 14.03
C ARG A 372 15.11 13.59 13.33
N VAL A 373 14.54 14.54 14.05
CA VAL A 373 13.78 15.67 13.51
C VAL A 373 14.41 16.98 14.00
N CYS A 374 14.46 18.00 13.16
CA CYS A 374 14.97 19.31 13.55
C CYS A 374 14.11 20.46 13.01
N ALA A 375 14.20 21.63 13.63
CA ALA A 375 13.61 22.87 13.16
C ALA A 375 14.72 23.89 12.87
N VAL A 376 14.64 24.49 11.69
CA VAL A 376 15.60 25.48 11.20
C VAL A 376 14.87 26.73 10.74
N ASP A 377 15.33 27.88 11.22
CA ASP A 377 14.92 29.17 10.67
C ASP A 377 15.62 29.36 9.31
N TYR A 378 14.89 29.03 8.24
CA TYR A 378 15.40 29.19 6.87
C TYR A 378 15.19 30.64 6.36
N ALA A 379 14.36 31.43 7.06
CA ALA A 379 14.05 32.81 6.71
C ALA A 379 15.02 33.83 7.34
N GLY A 380 15.74 33.48 8.40
CA GLY A 380 16.61 34.36 9.17
C GLY A 380 18.04 33.83 9.36
N GLN A 381 18.45 33.57 10.61
CA GLN A 381 19.85 33.39 11.03
C GLN A 381 20.49 32.04 10.63
N ARG A 382 19.75 31.17 9.92
CA ARG A 382 20.25 29.89 9.36
C ARG A 382 20.79 28.93 10.42
N THR A 383 20.16 28.85 11.58
CA THR A 383 20.56 27.93 12.65
C THR A 383 19.46 26.91 12.92
N VAL A 384 19.86 25.66 13.15
CA VAL A 384 18.99 24.67 13.77
C VAL A 384 18.80 25.11 15.22
N TRP A 385 17.59 25.54 15.56
CA TRP A 385 17.29 26.06 16.91
C TRP A 385 16.64 25.00 17.81
N TRP A 386 16.16 23.90 17.22
CA TRP A 386 15.62 22.76 17.94
C TRP A 386 15.87 21.44 17.18
N SER A 387 16.06 20.36 17.93
CA SER A 387 16.01 19.00 17.39
C SER A 387 15.67 17.97 18.46
N HIS A 388 15.20 16.81 18.01
CA HIS A 388 14.90 15.66 18.86
C HIS A 388 15.26 14.36 18.12
N GLU A 389 15.84 13.40 18.83
CA GLU A 389 16.12 12.06 18.29
C GLU A 389 14.81 11.26 18.18
N VAL A 390 14.66 10.48 17.12
CA VAL A 390 13.49 9.63 16.87
C VAL A 390 13.93 8.26 16.40
N GLU A 391 13.03 7.28 16.45
CA GLU A 391 13.33 5.92 15.98
C GLU A 391 13.02 5.78 14.49
N GLY A 392 14.06 5.54 13.68
CA GLY A 392 13.98 5.38 12.24
C GLY A 392 13.85 6.69 11.47
N LYS A 393 13.36 6.61 10.23
CA LYS A 393 13.27 7.74 9.31
C LYS A 393 12.06 8.61 9.61
N ALA A 394 12.27 9.88 9.91
CA ALA A 394 11.18 10.86 10.06
C ALA A 394 10.70 11.33 8.68
N LEU A 395 9.49 10.92 8.29
CA LEU A 395 8.93 11.22 6.97
C LEU A 395 7.52 11.84 7.03
N GLY A 396 6.75 11.55 8.08
CA GLY A 396 5.39 12.05 8.23
C GLY A 396 5.41 13.27 9.13
N LEU A 397 5.07 14.45 8.60
CA LEU A 397 5.22 15.71 9.33
C LEU A 397 3.93 16.53 9.24
N ALA A 398 3.51 17.08 10.38
CA ALA A 398 2.42 18.06 10.46
C ALA A 398 2.74 19.12 11.52
N ALA A 399 2.37 20.38 11.25
CA ALA A 399 2.54 21.49 12.19
C ALA A 399 1.31 22.40 12.20
N GLY A 400 0.70 22.58 13.36
CA GLY A 400 -0.54 23.34 13.49
C GLY A 400 -1.05 23.34 14.93
N ASN A 401 -1.85 24.35 15.28
CA ASN A 401 -2.39 24.57 16.61
C ASN A 401 -1.30 24.55 17.71
N GLY A 402 -0.17 25.21 17.46
CA GLY A 402 0.98 25.29 18.37
C GLY A 402 1.72 23.97 18.58
N ARG A 403 1.59 22.99 17.67
CA ARG A 403 2.15 21.65 17.81
C ARG A 403 2.94 21.22 16.58
N VAL A 404 3.85 20.27 16.80
CA VAL A 404 4.55 19.53 15.75
C VAL A 404 4.31 18.04 15.97
N VAL A 405 3.94 17.32 14.92
CA VAL A 405 3.76 15.87 14.93
C VAL A 405 4.71 15.23 13.92
N VAL A 406 5.35 14.14 14.33
CA VAL A 406 6.34 13.42 13.52
C VAL A 406 6.03 11.93 13.52
N SER A 407 5.87 11.32 12.35
CA SER A 407 5.74 9.87 12.18
C SER A 407 6.96 9.28 11.49
N THR A 408 7.33 8.06 11.92
CA THR A 408 8.51 7.35 11.41
C THR A 408 8.17 6.03 10.73
N ASP A 409 9.14 5.50 9.97
CA ASP A 409 9.06 4.20 9.28
C ASP A 409 9.09 2.99 10.24
N GLN A 410 9.33 3.23 11.54
CA GLN A 410 9.23 2.22 12.60
C GLN A 410 7.84 2.23 13.28
N GLY A 411 6.89 3.03 12.79
CA GLY A 411 5.54 3.08 13.34
C GLY A 411 5.40 3.88 14.63
N CYS A 412 6.36 4.77 14.90
CA CYS A 412 6.28 5.73 15.99
C CYS A 412 5.66 7.05 15.51
N VAL A 413 4.77 7.64 16.31
CA VAL A 413 4.23 8.99 16.12
C VAL A 413 4.50 9.82 17.36
N TYR A 414 5.27 10.89 17.22
CA TYR A 414 5.70 11.79 18.28
C TYR A 414 4.88 13.08 18.26
N GLY A 415 4.43 13.54 19.43
CA GLY A 415 3.76 14.83 19.59
C GLY A 415 4.61 15.81 20.41
N PHE A 416 4.79 17.02 19.88
CA PHE A 416 5.54 18.10 20.51
C PHE A 416 4.69 19.37 20.66
N ASP A 417 4.89 20.12 21.74
CA ASP A 417 4.30 21.45 21.95
C ASP A 417 5.26 22.40 22.71
N GLY A 418 4.83 23.64 22.92
CA GLY A 418 5.64 24.67 23.60
C GLY A 418 5.57 24.71 25.12
N VAL A 419 4.83 23.83 25.78
CA VAL A 419 4.63 23.89 27.24
C VAL A 419 5.81 23.19 27.95
N ARG A 420 6.27 23.67 29.12
CA ARG A 420 7.37 23.04 29.87
C ARG A 420 6.89 22.14 31.01
N GLY A 421 7.69 21.13 31.37
CA GLY A 421 7.67 20.50 32.70
C GLY A 421 6.70 19.33 32.92
N ALA A 422 5.89 18.93 31.93
CA ALA A 422 5.17 17.65 32.00
C ALA A 422 6.02 16.53 31.40
N PRO A 423 6.16 15.36 32.06
CA PRO A 423 6.90 14.23 31.51
C PRO A 423 6.21 13.71 30.26
N ALA A 424 7.01 13.27 29.28
CA ALA A 424 6.47 12.62 28.10
C ALA A 424 5.81 11.28 28.48
N VAL A 425 4.70 10.95 27.82
CA VAL A 425 3.97 9.69 28.02
C VAL A 425 4.12 8.80 26.80
N GLU A 426 4.49 7.54 27.01
CA GLU A 426 4.46 6.54 25.93
C GLU A 426 3.08 5.86 25.87
N ILE A 427 2.55 5.76 24.66
CA ILE A 427 1.26 5.14 24.35
C ILE A 427 1.55 3.95 23.47
N ALA A 428 1.34 2.75 24.01
CA ALA A 428 1.43 1.55 23.21
C ALA A 428 0.17 1.40 22.35
N GLY A 429 0.35 1.10 21.06
CA GLY A 429 -0.71 0.76 20.12
C GLY A 429 -1.41 -0.56 20.49
N ALA A 430 -0.68 -1.47 21.16
CA ALA A 430 -1.19 -2.69 21.79
C ALA A 430 -0.72 -2.76 23.25
N SER A 431 -1.58 -3.21 24.17
CA SER A 431 -1.29 -3.13 25.61
C SER A 431 -0.44 -4.31 26.13
N LYS A 432 -0.51 -5.49 25.49
CA LYS A 432 0.24 -6.69 25.88
C LYS A 432 0.51 -7.61 24.68
N PRO A 433 1.74 -7.69 24.13
CA PRO A 433 2.08 -8.74 23.19
C PRO A 433 2.09 -10.08 23.93
N GLY A 434 1.05 -10.89 23.73
CA GLY A 434 0.88 -12.21 24.33
C GLY A 434 -0.17 -13.01 23.57
N VAL A 435 -0.07 -14.34 23.58
CA VAL A 435 -1.08 -15.22 22.98
C VAL A 435 -2.38 -15.05 23.77
N PRO A 436 -3.51 -14.61 23.16
CA PRO A 436 -4.78 -14.52 23.87
C PRO A 436 -5.20 -15.88 24.43
N GLU A 437 -5.79 -15.90 25.63
CA GLU A 437 -6.39 -17.13 26.17
C GLU A 437 -7.51 -17.59 25.25
N VAL A 438 -7.53 -18.89 24.92
CA VAL A 438 -8.55 -19.53 24.08
C VAL A 438 -9.14 -20.73 24.80
N SER A 439 -10.37 -21.10 24.45
CA SER A 439 -11.01 -22.30 24.97
C SER A 439 -10.23 -23.58 24.67
N GLU A 440 -10.31 -24.54 25.60
CA GLU A 440 -9.67 -25.86 25.45
C GLU A 440 -10.17 -26.62 24.21
N VAL A 441 -11.45 -26.43 23.85
CA VAL A 441 -12.04 -27.02 22.64
C VAL A 441 -11.38 -26.46 21.38
N ALA A 442 -11.20 -25.14 21.28
CA ALA A 442 -10.51 -24.52 20.16
C ALA A 442 -9.04 -24.93 20.08
N ARG A 443 -8.39 -25.09 21.24
CA ARG A 443 -7.01 -25.59 21.35
C ARG A 443 -6.86 -26.99 20.74
N GLN A 444 -7.73 -27.92 21.16
CA GLN A 444 -7.76 -29.29 20.66
C GLN A 444 -8.10 -29.35 19.16
N ALA A 445 -9.08 -28.55 18.73
CA ALA A 445 -9.46 -28.42 17.33
C ALA A 445 -8.28 -27.94 16.46
N ALA A 446 -7.56 -26.90 16.88
CA ALA A 446 -6.40 -26.40 16.15
C ALA A 446 -5.29 -27.45 16.03
N GLU A 447 -5.00 -28.19 17.11
CA GLU A 447 -4.00 -29.28 17.11
C GLU A 447 -4.40 -30.40 16.14
N GLU A 448 -5.66 -30.82 16.16
CA GLU A 448 -6.19 -31.84 15.25
C GLU A 448 -6.17 -31.38 13.79
N ILE A 449 -6.57 -30.12 13.52
CA ILE A 449 -6.58 -29.54 12.18
C ILE A 449 -5.16 -29.49 11.60
N LEU A 450 -4.18 -28.99 12.36
CA LEU A 450 -2.80 -28.91 11.91
C LEU A 450 -2.20 -30.31 11.69
N ALA A 451 -2.52 -31.28 12.55
CA ALA A 451 -2.06 -32.65 12.40
C ALA A 451 -2.67 -33.37 11.17
N LYS A 452 -3.96 -33.17 10.89
CA LYS A 452 -4.64 -33.79 9.73
C LYS A 452 -4.32 -33.11 8.41
N SER A 453 -4.12 -31.79 8.43
CA SER A 453 -3.84 -31.03 7.21
C SER A 453 -2.36 -31.02 6.85
N SER A 454 -1.47 -31.08 7.84
CA SER A 454 -0.03 -30.78 7.69
C SER A 454 0.25 -29.35 7.16
N ILE A 455 -0.76 -28.47 7.11
CA ILE A 455 -0.62 -27.09 6.63
C ILE A 455 -0.33 -26.19 7.82
N THR A 456 0.91 -25.71 7.91
CA THR A 456 1.36 -24.81 8.98
C THR A 456 1.69 -23.41 8.46
N GLU A 457 1.53 -23.14 7.18
CA GLU A 457 1.86 -21.86 6.56
C GLU A 457 0.99 -21.60 5.32
N GLY A 458 0.88 -20.34 4.92
CA GLY A 458 -0.01 -19.88 3.85
C GLY A 458 -1.30 -19.26 4.37
N TYR A 459 -2.34 -19.25 3.54
CA TYR A 459 -3.59 -18.56 3.84
C TYR A 459 -4.63 -19.53 4.39
N CYS A 460 -5.23 -19.17 5.52
CA CYS A 460 -6.34 -19.85 6.15
C CYS A 460 -7.58 -18.97 6.13
N VAL A 461 -8.74 -19.55 5.83
CA VAL A 461 -10.04 -18.88 6.01
C VAL A 461 -10.83 -19.62 7.09
N ASP A 462 -11.26 -18.90 8.13
CA ASP A 462 -12.16 -19.42 9.17
C ASP A 462 -13.57 -18.89 8.93
N LEU A 463 -14.47 -19.77 8.48
CA LEU A 463 -15.86 -19.43 8.17
C LEU A 463 -16.75 -19.55 9.42
N GLY A 464 -17.32 -18.41 9.83
CA GLY A 464 -18.16 -18.31 11.03
C GLY A 464 -17.32 -18.31 12.29
N ALA A 465 -16.35 -17.39 12.34
CA ALA A 465 -15.28 -17.34 13.33
C ALA A 465 -15.76 -17.17 14.78
N GLY A 466 -16.98 -16.69 15.01
CA GLY A 466 -17.54 -16.56 16.36
C GLY A 466 -16.73 -15.60 17.23
N ASP A 467 -16.16 -16.12 18.31
CA ASP A 467 -15.29 -15.39 19.24
C ASP A 467 -13.81 -15.36 18.81
N GLY A 468 -13.47 -16.02 17.71
CA GLY A 468 -12.13 -16.10 17.12
C GLY A 468 -11.16 -17.03 17.83
N ASP A 469 -11.61 -17.86 18.79
CA ASP A 469 -10.72 -18.74 19.54
C ASP A 469 -9.96 -19.73 18.65
N LEU A 470 -10.61 -20.31 17.63
CA LEU A 470 -9.94 -21.22 16.71
C LEU A 470 -8.88 -20.50 15.87
N ALA A 471 -9.21 -19.32 15.33
CA ALA A 471 -8.28 -18.51 14.56
C ALA A 471 -7.05 -18.16 15.40
N ILE A 472 -7.23 -17.73 16.65
CA ILE A 472 -6.13 -17.46 17.58
C ILE A 472 -5.32 -18.73 17.87
N ALA A 473 -5.98 -19.86 18.16
CA ALA A 473 -5.32 -21.12 18.46
C ALA A 473 -4.47 -21.65 17.29
N LEU A 474 -4.95 -21.49 16.05
CA LEU A 474 -4.24 -21.81 14.83
C LEU A 474 -3.06 -20.87 14.59
N ALA A 475 -3.25 -19.55 14.69
CA ALA A 475 -2.18 -18.58 14.51
C ALA A 475 -1.05 -18.76 15.54
N ALA A 476 -1.38 -19.16 16.77
CA ALA A 476 -0.40 -19.44 17.83
C ALA A 476 0.51 -20.66 17.54
N ARG A 477 0.07 -21.57 16.67
CA ARG A 477 0.73 -22.87 16.40
C ARG A 477 1.24 -22.99 14.96
N SER A 478 1.16 -21.92 14.18
CA SER A 478 1.46 -21.93 12.75
C SER A 478 2.00 -20.59 12.27
N LYS A 479 2.45 -20.54 11.02
CA LYS A 479 2.77 -19.33 10.25
C LYS A 479 1.62 -18.94 9.31
N LEU A 480 0.39 -19.41 9.59
CA LEU A 480 -0.78 -19.07 8.78
C LEU A 480 -1.16 -17.59 8.90
N GLN A 481 -1.53 -17.02 7.76
CA GLN A 481 -2.28 -15.78 7.62
C GLN A 481 -3.77 -16.11 7.64
N ILE A 482 -4.51 -15.66 8.65
CA ILE A 482 -5.87 -16.12 8.90
C ILE A 482 -6.89 -15.01 8.64
N TYR A 483 -7.83 -15.29 7.73
CA TYR A 483 -9.02 -14.47 7.51
C TYR A 483 -10.20 -15.07 8.27
N ALA A 484 -10.51 -14.48 9.42
CA ALA A 484 -11.66 -14.83 10.25
C ALA A 484 -12.91 -14.11 9.73
N VAL A 485 -13.92 -14.87 9.30
CA VAL A 485 -15.15 -14.32 8.72
C VAL A 485 -16.30 -14.48 9.69
N GLU A 486 -16.96 -13.38 10.02
CA GLU A 486 -18.11 -13.37 10.93
C GLU A 486 -19.19 -12.39 10.45
N ALA A 487 -20.46 -12.77 10.57
CA ALA A 487 -21.58 -11.96 10.10
C ALA A 487 -22.02 -10.91 11.13
N ASP A 488 -21.96 -11.26 12.42
CA ASP A 488 -22.44 -10.40 13.50
C ASP A 488 -21.47 -9.24 13.77
N ALA A 489 -21.95 -8.01 13.60
CA ALA A 489 -21.14 -6.79 13.77
C ALA A 489 -20.57 -6.65 15.19
N GLY A 490 -21.32 -7.10 16.20
CA GLY A 490 -20.91 -7.04 17.61
C GLY A 490 -19.74 -8.00 17.89
N ARG A 491 -19.83 -9.24 17.40
CA ARG A 491 -18.75 -10.22 17.48
C ARG A 491 -17.52 -9.78 16.68
N VAL A 492 -17.71 -9.26 15.47
CA VAL A 492 -16.60 -8.70 14.67
C VAL A 492 -15.88 -7.60 15.44
N LYS A 493 -16.61 -6.64 16.02
CA LYS A 493 -16.02 -5.57 16.82
C LYS A 493 -15.25 -6.14 18.02
N SER A 494 -15.89 -7.01 18.79
CA SER A 494 -15.27 -7.62 19.98
C SER A 494 -14.00 -8.40 19.65
N LEU A 495 -14.01 -9.15 18.55
CA LEU A 495 -12.85 -9.93 18.10
C LEU A 495 -11.72 -9.01 17.62
N ARG A 496 -12.04 -7.95 16.86
CA ARG A 496 -11.05 -6.94 16.44
C ARG A 496 -10.41 -6.28 17.65
N ASP A 497 -11.20 -5.80 18.60
CA ASP A 497 -10.70 -5.14 19.81
C ASP A 497 -9.75 -6.08 20.58
N ARG A 498 -10.16 -7.34 20.80
CA ARG A 498 -9.33 -8.38 21.44
C ARG A 498 -8.01 -8.62 20.71
N LEU A 499 -8.03 -8.71 19.38
CA LEU A 499 -6.83 -8.95 18.58
C LEU A 499 -5.90 -7.72 18.53
N ILE A 500 -6.45 -6.50 18.51
CA ILE A 500 -5.68 -5.25 18.55
C ILE A 500 -4.97 -5.11 19.91
N GLU A 501 -5.68 -5.36 21.01
CA GLU A 501 -5.11 -5.26 22.36
C GLU A 501 -3.89 -6.18 22.54
N CYS A 502 -3.90 -7.35 21.89
CA CYS A 502 -2.82 -8.32 21.91
C CYS A 502 -1.79 -8.17 20.78
N GLY A 503 -2.01 -7.27 19.81
CA GLY A 503 -1.10 -7.01 18.68
C GLY A 503 -1.14 -8.07 17.57
N TRP A 504 -2.24 -8.81 17.41
CA TRP A 504 -2.39 -9.90 16.42
C TRP A 504 -3.23 -9.52 15.21
N TYR A 505 -3.98 -8.41 15.31
CA TYR A 505 -4.78 -7.91 14.21
C TYR A 505 -3.89 -7.35 13.08
N GLY A 506 -4.24 -7.64 11.83
CA GLY A 506 -3.57 -7.08 10.66
C GLY A 506 -2.37 -7.90 10.17
N ASP A 507 -1.49 -8.35 11.06
CA ASP A 507 -0.33 -9.17 10.64
C ASP A 507 -0.59 -10.67 10.62
N ARG A 508 -1.35 -11.22 11.59
CA ARG A 508 -1.59 -12.67 11.69
C ARG A 508 -3.04 -13.05 11.45
N ILE A 509 -3.94 -12.20 11.94
CA ILE A 509 -5.39 -12.42 11.83
C ILE A 509 -6.05 -11.14 11.32
N VAL A 510 -6.87 -11.29 10.29
CA VAL A 510 -7.77 -10.24 9.80
C VAL A 510 -9.18 -10.71 9.99
N VAL A 511 -10.04 -9.84 10.51
CA VAL A 511 -11.45 -10.15 10.74
C VAL A 511 -12.27 -9.45 9.68
N LEU A 512 -13.01 -10.20 8.87
CA LEU A 512 -13.93 -9.65 7.88
C LEU A 512 -15.37 -9.79 8.37
N GLN A 513 -16.10 -8.67 8.36
CA GLN A 513 -17.54 -8.71 8.48
C GLN A 513 -18.18 -9.10 7.15
N ALA A 514 -18.62 -10.35 7.01
CA ALA A 514 -19.32 -10.85 5.83
C ALA A 514 -20.15 -12.10 6.19
N ASP A 515 -21.05 -12.49 5.30
CA ASP A 515 -21.73 -13.79 5.38
C ASP A 515 -20.72 -14.92 5.15
N PRO A 516 -20.49 -15.84 6.11
CA PRO A 516 -19.59 -16.98 5.93
C PRO A 516 -20.00 -17.91 4.78
N ALA A 517 -21.25 -17.87 4.33
CA ALA A 517 -21.73 -18.64 3.18
C ALA A 517 -21.48 -17.94 1.83
N LYS A 518 -21.01 -16.69 1.82
CA LYS A 518 -20.78 -15.91 0.61
C LYS A 518 -19.80 -14.77 0.88
N VAL A 519 -18.50 -15.09 0.83
CA VAL A 519 -17.44 -14.10 1.07
C VAL A 519 -16.96 -13.47 -0.23
N PRO A 520 -16.51 -12.20 -0.20
CA PRO A 520 -16.06 -11.49 -1.41
C PRO A 520 -14.68 -11.92 -1.93
N PHE A 521 -14.04 -12.91 -1.28
CA PHE A 521 -12.71 -13.40 -1.61
C PHE A 521 -12.64 -14.07 -2.99
N PRO A 522 -11.45 -14.09 -3.65
CA PRO A 522 -11.26 -14.85 -4.86
C PRO A 522 -11.52 -16.34 -4.60
N LYS A 523 -11.86 -17.08 -5.66
CA LYS A 523 -11.96 -18.54 -5.57
C LYS A 523 -10.54 -19.14 -5.45
N GLN A 524 -10.44 -20.36 -4.93
CA GLN A 524 -9.29 -21.24 -5.14
C GLN A 524 -7.93 -20.72 -4.65
N PHE A 525 -7.87 -19.91 -3.59
CA PHE A 525 -6.60 -19.33 -3.10
C PHE A 525 -6.14 -19.91 -1.75
N ALA A 526 -7.08 -20.40 -0.93
CA ALA A 526 -6.80 -20.74 0.46
C ALA A 526 -6.08 -22.10 0.56
N ASN A 527 -4.95 -22.12 1.25
CA ASN A 527 -4.23 -23.36 1.57
C ASN A 527 -5.07 -24.20 2.55
N LEU A 528 -5.67 -23.54 3.55
CA LEU A 528 -6.51 -24.18 4.56
C LEU A 528 -7.86 -23.44 4.65
N VAL A 529 -8.96 -24.17 4.74
CA VAL A 529 -10.26 -23.61 5.10
C VAL A 529 -10.82 -24.38 6.30
N VAL A 530 -11.17 -23.66 7.34
CA VAL A 530 -11.75 -24.18 8.59
C VAL A 530 -13.09 -23.50 8.84
N SER A 531 -13.82 -23.99 9.83
CA SER A 531 -15.04 -23.34 10.27
C SER A 531 -15.23 -23.50 11.78
N SER A 532 -15.12 -22.39 12.49
CA SER A 532 -15.44 -22.32 13.91
C SER A 532 -16.90 -22.66 14.19
N ALA A 533 -17.81 -22.27 13.29
CA ALA A 533 -19.23 -22.65 13.37
C ALA A 533 -19.43 -24.18 13.38
N ALA A 534 -18.60 -24.94 12.65
CA ALA A 534 -18.62 -26.40 12.63
C ALA A 534 -18.29 -27.06 13.98
N MET A 535 -17.55 -26.36 14.86
CA MET A 535 -17.17 -26.92 16.16
C MET A 535 -18.38 -27.09 17.08
N THR A 536 -19.44 -26.29 16.87
CA THR A 536 -20.64 -26.26 17.73
C THR A 536 -21.83 -27.03 17.15
N GLY A 537 -21.78 -27.40 15.86
CA GLY A 537 -22.92 -28.00 15.17
C GLY A 537 -22.63 -28.42 13.74
N LYS A 538 -23.66 -28.83 12.99
CA LYS A 538 -23.52 -29.20 11.58
C LYS A 538 -23.34 -27.93 10.73
N VAL A 539 -22.33 -27.92 9.88
CA VAL A 539 -22.12 -26.87 8.87
C VAL A 539 -23.28 -26.88 7.87
N SER A 540 -23.77 -25.71 7.48
CA SER A 540 -24.78 -25.61 6.42
C SER A 540 -24.16 -25.97 5.07
N ASP A 541 -24.96 -26.55 4.16
CA ASP A 541 -24.50 -26.90 2.81
C ASP A 541 -23.94 -25.69 2.06
N SER A 542 -24.43 -24.47 2.37
CA SER A 542 -23.93 -23.22 1.81
C SER A 542 -22.50 -22.86 2.26
N ILE A 543 -22.17 -23.05 3.54
CA ILE A 543 -20.80 -22.83 4.05
C ILE A 543 -19.86 -23.90 3.49
N ASP A 544 -20.31 -25.15 3.38
CA ASP A 544 -19.49 -26.21 2.78
C ASP A 544 -19.16 -25.92 1.30
N THR A 545 -20.17 -25.47 0.54
CA THR A 545 -20.01 -25.02 -0.86
C THR A 545 -19.04 -23.85 -0.96
N GLU A 546 -19.16 -22.86 -0.06
CA GLU A 546 -18.27 -21.71 -0.05
C GLU A 546 -16.84 -22.11 0.32
N ALA A 547 -16.68 -22.99 1.30
CA ALA A 547 -15.38 -23.55 1.64
C ALA A 547 -14.74 -24.25 0.44
N GLU A 548 -15.51 -25.02 -0.34
CA GLU A 548 -15.04 -25.68 -1.56
C GLU A 548 -14.60 -24.67 -2.63
N ARG A 549 -15.33 -23.55 -2.77
CA ARG A 549 -14.99 -22.47 -3.70
C ARG A 549 -13.65 -21.82 -3.35
N LEU A 550 -13.35 -21.65 -2.06
CA LEU A 550 -12.14 -20.99 -1.56
C LEU A 550 -10.91 -21.89 -1.59
N GLN A 551 -11.10 -23.21 -1.41
CA GLN A 551 -10.04 -24.20 -1.33
C GLN A 551 -9.19 -24.24 -2.61
N ARG A 552 -7.88 -23.99 -2.47
CA ARG A 552 -6.96 -24.04 -3.62
C ARG A 552 -6.81 -25.47 -4.18
N PRO A 553 -6.70 -25.64 -5.51
CA PRO A 553 -6.30 -26.89 -6.14
C PRO A 553 -4.89 -27.33 -5.76
N TRP A 554 -4.51 -28.56 -6.11
CA TRP A 554 -3.18 -29.13 -5.80
C TRP A 554 -2.79 -29.03 -4.32
N GLY A 555 -3.66 -29.57 -3.47
CA GLY A 555 -3.35 -29.83 -2.07
C GLY A 555 -3.84 -28.80 -1.06
N GLY A 556 -4.69 -27.84 -1.44
CA GLY A 556 -5.50 -27.11 -0.46
C GLY A 556 -6.39 -28.06 0.34
N ILE A 557 -6.68 -27.75 1.61
CA ILE A 557 -7.43 -28.63 2.52
C ILE A 557 -8.59 -27.88 3.16
N ARG A 558 -9.78 -28.50 3.18
CA ARG A 558 -10.88 -28.14 4.07
C ARG A 558 -10.84 -29.05 5.27
N CYS A 559 -10.76 -28.50 6.48
CA CYS A 559 -10.67 -29.29 7.71
C CYS A 559 -11.59 -28.70 8.78
N PHE A 560 -12.77 -29.29 8.98
CA PHE A 560 -13.71 -28.85 10.00
C PHE A 560 -14.64 -29.99 10.47
N GLY A 561 -15.28 -29.77 11.62
CA GLY A 561 -16.07 -30.76 12.35
C GLY A 561 -16.08 -30.46 13.85
N LYS A 562 -16.61 -31.38 14.65
CA LYS A 562 -16.47 -31.31 16.12
C LYS A 562 -15.01 -31.61 16.50
N ALA A 563 -14.51 -30.97 17.56
CA ALA A 563 -13.20 -31.32 18.12
C ALA A 563 -13.13 -32.82 18.48
N GLY A 564 -12.05 -33.49 18.09
CA GLY A 564 -11.86 -34.94 18.18
C GLY A 564 -12.46 -35.73 17.00
N ALA A 565 -13.15 -35.07 16.07
CA ALA A 565 -13.79 -35.69 14.91
C ALA A 565 -13.70 -34.79 13.65
N MET A 566 -12.58 -34.10 13.47
CA MET A 566 -12.37 -33.23 12.31
C MET A 566 -12.24 -34.06 11.02
N ALA A 567 -12.96 -33.63 9.99
CA ALA A 567 -12.90 -34.21 8.65
C ALA A 567 -12.02 -33.34 7.76
N ALA A 568 -10.97 -33.93 7.19
CA ALA A 568 -10.08 -33.27 6.24
C ALA A 568 -10.38 -33.74 4.82
N VAL A 569 -10.58 -32.82 3.89
CA VAL A 569 -10.79 -33.09 2.47
C VAL A 569 -9.72 -32.33 1.69
N LYS A 570 -8.84 -33.05 1.00
CA LYS A 570 -7.81 -32.49 0.12
C LYS A 570 -8.39 -32.21 -1.26
N LYS A 571 -8.04 -31.08 -1.87
CA LYS A 571 -8.44 -30.75 -3.25
C LYS A 571 -7.43 -31.35 -4.22
N GLU A 572 -7.97 -32.07 -5.20
CA GLU A 572 -7.21 -32.55 -6.36
C GLU A 572 -6.81 -31.38 -7.28
N GLY A 573 -6.00 -31.70 -8.30
CA GLY A 573 -5.67 -30.75 -9.37
C GLY A 573 -6.90 -30.31 -10.17
N LEU A 574 -6.76 -29.23 -10.95
CA LEU A 574 -7.82 -28.74 -11.82
C LEU A 574 -7.92 -29.59 -13.10
N PRO A 575 -9.05 -30.28 -13.36
CA PRO A 575 -9.22 -31.02 -14.59
C PRO A 575 -9.13 -30.09 -15.82
N GLY A 576 -8.28 -30.46 -16.77
CA GLY A 576 -8.08 -29.70 -18.02
C GLY A 576 -7.16 -28.48 -17.88
N ALA A 577 -6.57 -28.23 -16.70
CA ALA A 577 -5.52 -27.23 -16.57
C ALA A 577 -4.25 -27.73 -17.26
N GLY A 578 -3.65 -26.86 -18.06
CA GLY A 578 -2.42 -27.16 -18.80
C GLY A 578 -1.18 -26.89 -17.98
N SER A 579 -0.02 -27.20 -18.57
CA SER A 579 1.28 -26.84 -18.02
C SER A 579 2.06 -25.94 -18.98
N TRP A 580 3.01 -25.18 -18.43
CA TRP A 580 4.01 -24.41 -19.20
C TRP A 580 5.38 -24.71 -18.62
N THR A 581 5.90 -25.89 -18.93
CA THR A 581 7.09 -26.47 -18.29
C THR A 581 8.41 -26.04 -18.92
N HIS A 582 8.36 -25.39 -20.08
CA HIS A 582 9.53 -24.93 -20.83
C HIS A 582 9.27 -23.54 -21.41
N GLN A 583 10.33 -22.84 -21.83
CA GLN A 583 10.24 -21.48 -22.40
C GLN A 583 9.11 -21.32 -23.42
N ASN A 584 8.93 -22.31 -24.31
CA ASN A 584 7.93 -22.31 -25.37
C ASN A 584 6.86 -23.38 -25.15
N SER A 585 6.25 -23.40 -23.96
CA SER A 585 5.22 -24.35 -23.47
C SER A 585 5.77 -25.67 -22.94
N ASN A 586 6.36 -26.51 -23.80
CA ASN A 586 6.77 -27.87 -23.44
C ASN A 586 8.11 -28.25 -24.07
N ALA A 587 8.61 -29.46 -23.78
CA ALA A 587 9.90 -29.95 -24.27
C ALA A 587 10.02 -29.97 -25.80
N ALA A 588 8.89 -29.97 -26.52
CA ALA A 588 8.83 -29.90 -27.98
C ALA A 588 8.75 -28.46 -28.53
N ASN A 589 8.78 -27.44 -27.67
CA ASN A 589 8.67 -26.01 -28.02
C ASN A 589 7.44 -25.66 -28.87
N THR A 590 6.29 -26.24 -28.55
CA THR A 590 5.08 -26.11 -29.37
C THR A 590 4.44 -24.72 -29.38
N LEU A 591 4.79 -23.82 -28.45
CA LEU A 591 4.12 -22.52 -28.24
C LEU A 591 2.61 -22.64 -28.01
N CYS A 592 2.13 -23.82 -27.64
CA CYS A 592 0.72 -24.13 -27.46
C CYS A 592 0.53 -24.76 -26.08
N SER A 593 -0.37 -24.18 -25.27
CA SER A 593 -0.79 -24.80 -24.01
C SER A 593 -1.95 -25.76 -24.28
N ASP A 594 -1.99 -26.86 -23.54
CA ASP A 594 -3.10 -27.81 -23.49
C ASP A 594 -4.20 -27.38 -22.50
N ASP A 595 -4.11 -26.17 -21.94
CA ASP A 595 -5.08 -25.63 -21.00
C ASP A 595 -6.46 -25.38 -21.66
N SER A 596 -7.48 -25.98 -21.07
CA SER A 596 -8.89 -25.84 -21.46
C SER A 596 -9.75 -25.10 -20.41
N VAL A 597 -9.12 -24.66 -19.32
CA VAL A 597 -9.74 -23.97 -18.18
C VAL A 597 -9.74 -22.46 -18.40
N VAL A 598 -8.68 -21.90 -18.97
CA VAL A 598 -8.50 -20.47 -19.22
C VAL A 598 -9.57 -19.96 -20.19
N LYS A 599 -10.32 -18.93 -19.77
CA LYS A 599 -11.38 -18.30 -20.55
C LYS A 599 -11.31 -16.79 -20.39
N GLY A 600 -11.42 -16.07 -21.51
CA GLY A 600 -11.48 -14.60 -21.51
C GLY A 600 -12.88 -14.06 -21.16
N PRO A 601 -12.99 -12.76 -20.83
CA PRO A 601 -11.87 -11.83 -20.63
C PRO A 601 -11.10 -12.15 -19.34
N LEU A 602 -9.78 -11.98 -19.37
CA LEU A 602 -8.91 -12.17 -18.21
C LEU A 602 -8.99 -10.94 -17.29
N SER A 603 -8.67 -11.16 -16.01
CA SER A 603 -8.73 -10.15 -14.96
C SER A 603 -7.66 -10.45 -13.91
N MET A 604 -7.22 -9.43 -13.18
CA MET A 604 -6.22 -9.62 -12.13
C MET A 604 -6.76 -10.58 -11.05
N PHE A 605 -6.02 -11.66 -10.81
CA PHE A 605 -6.39 -12.67 -9.83
C PHE A 605 -5.68 -12.46 -8.48
N TRP A 606 -4.40 -12.13 -8.54
CA TRP A 606 -3.58 -11.63 -7.44
C TRP A 606 -2.42 -10.80 -8.01
N PHE A 607 -1.81 -9.96 -7.19
CA PHE A 607 -0.55 -9.27 -7.55
C PHE A 607 0.33 -9.11 -6.31
N ARG A 608 1.65 -9.09 -6.51
CA ARG A 608 2.65 -8.96 -5.46
C ARG A 608 3.97 -8.47 -6.05
N ASP A 609 4.68 -7.60 -5.33
CA ASP A 609 6.13 -7.44 -5.49
C ASP A 609 6.83 -8.61 -4.80
N VAL A 610 7.55 -9.43 -5.56
CA VAL A 610 8.27 -10.58 -5.02
C VAL A 610 9.58 -10.09 -4.40
N ASP A 611 9.89 -10.56 -3.20
CA ASP A 611 11.15 -10.26 -2.48
C ASP A 611 12.33 -11.07 -3.06
N PHE A 612 12.44 -11.05 -4.38
CA PHE A 612 13.37 -11.84 -5.17
C PHE A 612 13.74 -11.05 -6.42
N GLU A 613 15.04 -10.80 -6.60
CA GLU A 613 15.52 -9.96 -7.68
C GLU A 613 15.36 -10.67 -9.02
N ILE A 614 14.49 -10.15 -9.87
CA ILE A 614 14.28 -10.65 -11.23
C ILE A 614 15.06 -9.77 -12.22
N PRO A 615 15.64 -10.36 -13.30
CA PRO A 615 16.39 -9.59 -14.28
C PRO A 615 15.54 -8.47 -14.89
N ASN A 616 16.22 -7.40 -15.29
CA ASN A 616 15.56 -6.33 -16.04
C ASN A 616 14.75 -6.88 -17.23
N ARG A 617 13.48 -6.48 -17.35
CA ARG A 617 12.61 -6.90 -18.46
C ARG A 617 13.23 -6.69 -19.85
N HIS A 618 14.11 -5.70 -20.01
CA HIS A 618 14.75 -5.38 -21.28
C HIS A 618 15.81 -6.40 -21.71
N GLY A 619 16.35 -7.18 -20.77
CA GLY A 619 17.24 -8.30 -21.05
C GLY A 619 16.53 -9.57 -21.51
N GLN A 620 15.18 -9.55 -21.62
CA GLN A 620 14.39 -10.66 -22.16
C GLN A 620 14.69 -12.00 -21.46
N GLY A 621 14.64 -12.01 -20.13
CA GLY A 621 14.87 -13.20 -19.31
C GLY A 621 13.87 -14.34 -19.56
N PRO A 622 14.13 -15.55 -19.04
CA PRO A 622 13.23 -16.69 -19.17
C PRO A 622 11.81 -16.41 -18.70
N ALA A 623 10.84 -17.04 -19.36
CA ALA A 623 9.45 -16.98 -18.94
C ALA A 623 9.27 -17.68 -17.57
N PRO A 624 8.32 -17.21 -16.74
CA PRO A 624 7.81 -18.03 -15.64
C PRO A 624 7.29 -19.36 -16.17
N LEU A 625 7.61 -20.44 -15.47
CA LEU A 625 7.16 -21.79 -15.82
C LEU A 625 6.15 -22.28 -14.79
N VAL A 626 5.10 -22.97 -15.23
CA VAL A 626 4.01 -23.41 -14.35
C VAL A 626 3.76 -24.90 -14.51
N ASP A 627 3.72 -25.62 -13.39
CA ASP A 627 3.29 -27.02 -13.33
C ASP A 627 2.69 -27.33 -11.96
N GLU A 628 1.66 -28.17 -11.91
CA GLU A 628 1.00 -28.63 -10.67
C GLU A 628 0.66 -27.53 -9.62
N GLY A 629 0.30 -26.33 -10.08
CA GLY A 629 -0.01 -25.19 -9.20
C GLY A 629 1.22 -24.47 -8.62
N CYS A 630 2.42 -24.85 -9.03
CA CYS A 630 3.69 -24.16 -8.76
C CYS A 630 4.08 -23.28 -9.95
N MET A 631 4.43 -22.02 -9.68
CA MET A 631 4.98 -21.09 -10.66
C MET A 631 6.44 -20.80 -10.31
N VAL A 632 7.36 -21.21 -11.17
CA VAL A 632 8.80 -21.07 -10.98
C VAL A 632 9.33 -19.90 -11.81
N VAL A 633 10.04 -18.98 -11.17
CA VAL A 633 10.55 -17.73 -11.76
C VAL A 633 12.06 -17.63 -11.54
N GLY A 634 12.81 -17.41 -12.62
CA GLY A 634 14.25 -17.16 -12.57
C GLY A 634 14.59 -15.75 -12.09
N GLY A 635 15.62 -15.63 -11.25
CA GLY A 635 16.12 -14.36 -10.73
C GLY A 635 17.61 -14.18 -10.95
N VAL A 636 18.08 -12.96 -10.69
CA VAL A 636 19.52 -12.69 -10.54
C VAL A 636 19.97 -13.43 -9.28
N ASP A 637 20.96 -14.30 -9.41
CA ASP A 637 21.50 -15.12 -8.31
C ASP A 637 20.56 -16.20 -7.73
N GLY A 638 19.49 -16.61 -8.42
CA GLY A 638 18.73 -17.79 -7.99
C GLY A 638 17.48 -18.12 -8.80
N ILE A 639 16.63 -18.99 -8.25
CA ILE A 639 15.28 -19.26 -8.76
C ILE A 639 14.29 -19.37 -7.59
N ALA A 640 13.06 -18.89 -7.78
CA ALA A 640 12.01 -18.92 -6.77
C ALA A 640 10.79 -19.70 -7.27
N CYS A 641 10.12 -20.43 -6.38
CA CYS A 641 8.83 -21.04 -6.66
C CYS A 641 7.74 -20.38 -5.83
N LEU A 642 6.67 -19.99 -6.51
CA LEU A 642 5.48 -19.38 -5.94
C LEU A 642 4.27 -20.32 -6.10
N ASP A 643 3.35 -20.25 -5.16
CA ASP A 643 2.01 -20.82 -5.30
C ASP A 643 1.24 -20.00 -6.34
N ALA A 644 0.89 -20.65 -7.46
CA ALA A 644 0.25 -19.99 -8.60
C ALA A 644 -1.14 -19.41 -8.26
N PHE A 645 -1.74 -19.82 -7.14
CA PHE A 645 -3.10 -19.41 -6.77
C PHE A 645 -3.16 -18.25 -5.79
N ASN A 646 -2.07 -17.96 -5.07
CA ASN A 646 -2.08 -16.95 -4.01
C ASN A 646 -0.76 -16.17 -3.88
N ALA A 647 0.17 -16.33 -4.83
CA ALA A 647 1.45 -15.61 -4.91
C ALA A 647 2.41 -15.86 -3.75
N ARG A 648 2.15 -16.86 -2.90
CA ARG A 648 3.01 -17.17 -1.77
C ARG A 648 4.31 -17.80 -2.26
N THR A 649 5.45 -17.30 -1.79
CA THR A 649 6.72 -17.99 -1.97
C THR A 649 6.72 -19.32 -1.23
N LEU A 650 6.91 -20.41 -1.97
CA LEU A 650 7.06 -21.77 -1.43
C LEU A 650 8.50 -22.00 -1.00
N TRP A 651 9.45 -21.65 -1.88
CA TRP A 651 10.88 -21.77 -1.63
C TRP A 651 11.67 -20.85 -2.58
N ILE A 652 12.90 -20.54 -2.18
CA ILE A 652 13.92 -19.86 -3.01
C ILE A 652 15.17 -20.72 -2.99
N HIS A 653 15.73 -20.99 -4.15
CA HIS A 653 17.02 -21.65 -4.31
C HIS A 653 18.05 -20.64 -4.82
N GLU A 654 19.02 -20.30 -3.96
CA GLU A 654 20.12 -19.42 -4.31
C GLU A 654 21.11 -20.12 -5.24
N GLU A 655 21.46 -19.46 -6.33
CA GLU A 655 22.39 -19.93 -7.35
C GLU A 655 23.13 -18.71 -7.93
N LYS A 656 24.25 -18.33 -7.29
CA LYS A 656 25.01 -17.12 -7.67
C LYS A 656 25.38 -17.09 -9.16
N GLY A 657 25.29 -15.90 -9.73
CA GLY A 657 25.50 -15.62 -11.14
C GLY A 657 24.36 -16.08 -12.04
N ASN A 658 23.29 -16.67 -11.49
CA ASN A 658 22.12 -17.02 -12.30
C ASN A 658 21.57 -15.78 -12.99
N LEU A 659 21.24 -15.92 -14.28
CA LEU A 659 20.69 -14.88 -15.14
C LEU A 659 21.39 -13.50 -15.11
N ARG A 660 22.62 -13.40 -14.61
CA ARG A 660 23.34 -12.13 -14.50
C ARG A 660 23.62 -11.50 -15.87
N ASP A 661 23.82 -12.34 -16.89
CA ASP A 661 23.98 -11.90 -18.28
C ASP A 661 22.69 -11.28 -18.87
N TYR A 662 21.53 -11.57 -18.27
CA TYR A 662 20.22 -11.04 -18.66
C TYR A 662 19.89 -9.76 -17.90
N ASP A 663 20.70 -9.39 -16.90
CA ASP A 663 20.49 -8.22 -16.05
C ASP A 663 21.30 -7.00 -16.56
N GLY A 664 21.00 -6.61 -17.80
CA GLY A 664 21.66 -5.51 -18.50
C GLY A 664 20.68 -4.49 -19.07
N ILE A 665 21.14 -3.24 -19.22
CA ILE A 665 20.39 -2.17 -19.91
C ILE A 665 20.56 -2.28 -21.45
N HIS A 666 21.61 -2.97 -21.91
CA HIS A 666 21.90 -3.17 -23.32
C HIS A 666 21.17 -4.41 -23.87
N HIS A 667 20.61 -4.29 -25.07
CA HIS A 667 19.81 -5.32 -25.76
C HIS A 667 20.63 -6.53 -26.26
N ASP A 668 21.79 -6.80 -25.66
CA ASP A 668 22.86 -7.51 -26.35
C ASP A 668 22.83 -9.03 -26.13
N VAL A 669 22.16 -9.54 -25.07
CA VAL A 669 22.00 -10.99 -24.83
C VAL A 669 20.71 -11.29 -24.04
N GLY A 670 19.77 -12.03 -24.65
CA GLY A 670 18.54 -12.49 -23.99
C GLY A 670 18.22 -13.96 -24.29
N VAL A 671 17.04 -14.44 -23.89
CA VAL A 671 16.62 -15.84 -24.17
C VAL A 671 16.65 -16.18 -25.66
N GLY A 672 16.41 -15.21 -26.54
CA GLY A 672 16.50 -15.41 -27.99
C GLY A 672 17.89 -15.84 -28.47
N GLU A 673 18.94 -15.56 -27.69
CA GLU A 673 20.34 -15.85 -28.05
C GLU A 673 20.93 -17.00 -27.23
N THR A 674 20.57 -17.09 -25.95
CA THR A 674 21.17 -18.04 -25.00
C THR A 674 20.24 -19.20 -24.62
N GLY A 675 18.94 -19.08 -24.91
CA GLY A 675 17.90 -20.01 -24.47
C GLY A 675 17.59 -19.91 -22.97
N SER A 676 16.44 -20.43 -22.53
CA SER A 676 16.17 -20.54 -21.09
C SER A 676 17.16 -21.50 -20.43
N ASN A 677 17.61 -21.17 -19.22
CA ASN A 677 18.50 -22.02 -18.45
C ASN A 677 17.79 -22.94 -17.45
N PHE A 678 16.45 -22.94 -17.40
CA PHE A 678 15.71 -23.90 -16.59
C PHE A 678 14.44 -24.43 -17.27
N CYS A 679 13.99 -25.60 -16.82
CA CYS A 679 12.72 -26.21 -17.20
C CYS A 679 12.11 -27.01 -16.04
N LEU A 680 10.86 -27.40 -16.20
CA LEU A 680 10.10 -28.25 -15.27
C LEU A 680 9.85 -29.63 -15.90
N GLY A 681 9.76 -30.66 -15.07
CA GLY A 681 9.30 -31.98 -15.50
C GLY A 681 9.39 -33.04 -14.42
N GLY A 682 8.40 -33.94 -14.36
CA GLY A 682 8.39 -35.07 -13.43
C GLY A 682 8.43 -34.66 -11.96
N GLY A 683 7.78 -33.54 -11.60
CA GLY A 683 7.82 -33.00 -10.24
C GLY A 683 9.15 -32.36 -9.86
N SER A 684 9.97 -31.96 -10.83
CA SER A 684 11.28 -31.35 -10.59
C SER A 684 11.49 -30.07 -11.40
N VAL A 685 12.36 -29.21 -10.87
CA VAL A 685 12.97 -28.08 -11.57
C VAL A 685 14.38 -28.49 -11.97
N PHE A 686 14.74 -28.33 -13.24
CA PHE A 686 16.09 -28.52 -13.74
C PHE A 686 16.71 -27.16 -14.04
N LEU A 687 17.67 -26.73 -13.24
CA LEU A 687 18.34 -25.44 -13.36
C LEU A 687 19.78 -25.64 -13.84
N ARG A 688 20.11 -25.13 -15.03
CA ARG A 688 21.47 -25.07 -15.56
C ARG A 688 22.15 -23.77 -15.12
N ASN A 689 23.31 -23.90 -14.49
CA ASN A 689 24.23 -22.79 -14.33
C ASN A 689 25.65 -23.25 -14.69
N ALA A 690 26.30 -22.52 -15.60
CA ALA A 690 27.62 -22.88 -16.15
C ALA A 690 27.72 -24.36 -16.58
N GLY A 691 28.65 -25.12 -16.00
CA GLY A 691 28.93 -26.53 -16.30
C GLY A 691 28.12 -27.54 -15.47
N ARG A 692 27.08 -27.11 -14.75
CA ARG A 692 26.23 -27.97 -13.92
C ARG A 692 24.74 -27.78 -14.19
N CYS A 693 23.97 -28.81 -13.90
CA CYS A 693 22.52 -28.77 -13.84
C CYS A 693 22.08 -29.32 -12.49
N VAL A 694 21.36 -28.52 -11.71
CA VAL A 694 20.80 -28.89 -10.41
C VAL A 694 19.35 -29.29 -10.64
N GLN A 695 18.98 -30.47 -10.14
CA GLN A 695 17.60 -30.91 -10.06
C GLN A 695 17.06 -30.63 -8.66
N LEU A 696 16.01 -29.83 -8.58
CA LEU A 696 15.29 -29.51 -7.35
C LEU A 696 13.93 -30.20 -7.37
N ASP A 697 13.44 -30.60 -6.20
CA ASP A 697 12.03 -30.96 -6.05
C ASP A 697 11.15 -29.73 -6.28
N LEU A 698 10.08 -29.87 -7.07
CA LEU A 698 9.22 -28.74 -7.45
C LEU A 698 8.49 -28.13 -6.26
N HIS A 699 8.12 -28.94 -5.27
CA HIS A 699 7.27 -28.52 -4.16
C HIS A 699 8.09 -28.05 -2.94
N THR A 700 9.28 -28.62 -2.72
CA THR A 700 10.13 -28.30 -1.56
C THR A 700 11.36 -27.44 -1.90
N GLY A 701 11.81 -27.44 -3.17
CA GLY A 701 13.05 -26.77 -3.58
C GLY A 701 14.32 -27.48 -3.11
N GLU A 702 14.20 -28.65 -2.48
CA GLU A 702 15.34 -29.44 -2.03
C GLU A 702 16.11 -30.00 -3.22
N VAL A 703 17.45 -30.00 -3.11
CA VAL A 703 18.31 -30.57 -4.14
C VAL A 703 18.15 -32.09 -4.16
N VAL A 704 17.57 -32.61 -5.23
CA VAL A 704 17.43 -34.04 -5.49
C VAL A 704 18.74 -34.62 -6.03
N ARG A 705 19.36 -33.91 -6.97
CA ARG A 705 20.57 -34.36 -7.66
C ARG A 705 21.30 -33.21 -8.35
N GLU A 706 22.62 -33.32 -8.51
CA GLU A 706 23.41 -32.47 -9.41
C GLU A 706 23.97 -33.31 -10.57
N TYR A 707 23.91 -32.76 -11.77
CA TYR A 707 24.49 -33.30 -12.99
C TYR A 707 25.64 -32.39 -13.43
N ARG A 708 26.76 -32.97 -13.83
CA ARG A 708 27.87 -32.23 -14.43
C ARG A 708 27.87 -32.39 -15.93
N VAL A 709 28.13 -31.30 -16.65
CA VAL A 709 28.34 -31.35 -18.10
C VAL A 709 29.56 -32.23 -18.37
N PRO A 710 29.43 -33.29 -19.20
CA PRO A 710 30.55 -34.14 -19.55
C PRO A 710 31.67 -33.31 -20.20
N MET A 711 32.87 -33.39 -19.65
CA MET A 711 34.05 -32.75 -20.24
C MET A 711 34.39 -33.45 -21.57
N PRO A 712 34.72 -32.71 -22.64
CA PRO A 712 35.27 -33.31 -23.86
C PRO A 712 36.48 -34.19 -23.54
N THR A 713 36.57 -35.37 -24.15
CA THR A 713 37.68 -36.31 -23.95
C THR A 713 39.03 -35.62 -24.19
N GLY A 714 39.87 -35.55 -23.15
CA GLY A 714 41.21 -34.93 -23.20
C GLY A 714 41.31 -33.50 -22.63
N SER A 715 40.20 -32.90 -22.19
CA SER A 715 40.22 -31.60 -21.48
C SER A 715 40.52 -31.77 -19.99
N LYS A 716 41.34 -30.88 -19.42
CA LYS A 716 41.57 -30.79 -17.97
C LYS A 716 40.37 -30.12 -17.30
N GLU A 717 40.04 -30.53 -16.07
CA GLU A 717 39.03 -29.83 -15.26
C GLU A 717 39.34 -28.32 -15.22
N PRO A 718 38.34 -27.44 -15.44
CA PRO A 718 38.54 -26.02 -15.21
C PRO A 718 38.89 -25.84 -13.72
N GLY A 719 39.92 -25.04 -13.43
CA GLY A 719 40.18 -24.62 -12.06
C GLY A 719 38.96 -23.91 -11.47
N PRO A 720 38.85 -23.83 -10.13
CA PRO A 720 37.74 -23.12 -9.49
C PRO A 720 37.63 -21.71 -10.07
N ALA A 721 36.41 -21.32 -10.47
CA ALA A 721 36.14 -19.97 -10.97
C ALA A 721 36.61 -18.96 -9.92
N ALA A 722 37.37 -17.94 -10.35
CA ALA A 722 37.73 -16.83 -9.48
C ALA A 722 36.44 -16.09 -9.07
N ASN A 723 36.29 -15.90 -7.76
CA ASN A 723 35.13 -15.29 -7.09
C ASN A 723 34.69 -13.95 -7.66
#